data_AF-Q2T402-F1
#
_entry.id   AF-Q2T402-F1
#
_cell.length_a   1.000
_cell.length_b   1.000
_cell.length_c   1.000
_cell.angle_alpha   90.00
_cell.angle_beta   90.00
_cell.angle_gamma   90.00
#
_symmetry.space_group_name_H-M   'P 1'
#
loop_
_entity.id
_entity.type
_entity.pdbx_description
1 polymer ?
#
loop_
_entity_poly.entity_id
_entity_poly.type
_entity_poly.pdbx_seq_one_letter_code
_entity_poly.pdbx_strand_id
1 'polypeptide(L)'
;MGSECGWRRFFLGPSAKYIRNCNLLLFHDWNVLIAHNRKKNVRFGVGSTQPPHPPSVGRGARRVAPGFDFGQISSKSGKVLLHGVDTTRRCGLRYSGRASTARLRLPPAPGARATPETPLRRCVARSNTTVRHSAMPTSRILAPSLRSLVRTADEAAALIGPNMTVAMSGFTGSGYPKAVPAALAARIAASHARGEDFRINVLTGASTAPELDGALAKADGISMRLPYQSDPTLRDKINAGELDYQDIHLSHVAQYAWFGLFGELDVAIVEVAGIREDGRLIPSASVGNNKTWLDQAKRVILEVNARQPLGLDGMHDIYYGTALPPNRKPIPLVKSDDRIGEPYLRCPAEKIVAIVETDAPDRSNAFAAPDETSKQIAGLLIDFLRHEIKRGRLPENLLPLQSGVGNITNAVLAGLGEGGFSNLTAYTEVIQDGMLDLLANGTLSFASATALSLSPDAVKRFADEIDTFRSKIVLRPQEISNHPELVRRLGIVAMNGMIEADIYGNVNSTHVMGTKIQNGIGGSGDFARNGYLSCFMSASTAKGGAISRIVPMASHVDHTEHDVAVVVTEQGLADLRGLSPKQRARKVIANCAHPDYRPMLEDYFERASRESFGKQTPHLLGEALSWHERYVRTGSMKA
;
A
#
# COMPACT_ATOMS: atom_id res chain seq x y z
N MET A 1 6.12 -63.39 29.17
CA MET A 1 4.83 -63.75 28.52
C MET A 1 4.57 -62.60 27.56
N GLY A 2 4.60 -62.75 26.23
CA GLY A 2 4.07 -63.84 25.40
C GLY A 2 2.70 -63.40 24.88
N SER A 3 2.39 -63.31 23.59
CA SER A 3 3.10 -63.84 22.40
C SER A 3 2.92 -63.00 21.12
N GLU A 4 3.61 -63.47 20.08
CA GLU A 4 3.54 -63.15 18.63
C GLU A 4 2.11 -63.26 18.03
N CYS A 5 1.79 -62.97 16.76
CA CYS A 5 2.56 -62.78 15.50
C CYS A 5 1.67 -61.97 14.50
N GLY A 6 2.08 -61.41 13.34
CA GLY A 6 3.36 -61.30 12.64
C GLY A 6 3.20 -61.53 11.11
N TRP A 7 3.96 -60.80 10.26
CA TRP A 7 3.86 -60.87 8.78
C TRP A 7 5.22 -61.10 8.08
N ARG A 8 5.20 -61.52 6.80
CA ARG A 8 6.26 -62.30 6.13
C ARG A 8 7.18 -61.52 5.16
N ARG A 9 8.41 -62.05 4.96
CA ARG A 9 9.30 -61.84 3.77
C ARG A 9 8.78 -62.69 2.57
N PHE A 10 9.26 -62.67 1.32
CA PHE A 10 10.55 -62.34 0.64
C PHE A 10 10.24 -61.76 -0.78
N PHE A 11 11.16 -61.11 -1.54
CA PHE A 11 12.33 -61.68 -2.22
C PHE A 11 13.35 -60.61 -2.71
N LEU A 12 14.53 -61.05 -3.19
CA LEU A 12 15.60 -60.23 -3.82
C LEU A 12 15.46 -60.33 -5.37
N GLY A 13 15.88 -59.41 -6.28
CA GLY A 13 17.10 -58.59 -6.47
C GLY A 13 17.75 -58.98 -7.84
N PRO A 14 18.83 -58.36 -8.40
CA PRO A 14 19.48 -57.05 -8.18
C PRO A 14 19.89 -56.29 -9.51
N SER A 15 20.80 -55.28 -9.43
CA SER A 15 21.52 -54.55 -10.53
C SER A 15 20.70 -53.48 -11.31
N ALA A 16 21.22 -52.36 -11.87
CA ALA A 16 22.52 -51.65 -11.95
C ALA A 16 22.30 -50.24 -12.63
N LYS A 17 23.17 -49.20 -12.70
CA LYS A 17 24.40 -48.70 -11.99
C LYS A 17 24.82 -47.33 -12.62
N TYR A 18 25.52 -46.42 -11.91
CA TYR A 18 25.96 -45.04 -12.33
C TYR A 18 24.84 -43.98 -12.47
N ILE A 19 25.03 -42.64 -12.41
CA ILE A 19 26.22 -41.74 -12.42
C ILE A 19 26.36 -40.94 -11.08
N ARG A 20 27.46 -40.17 -10.92
CA ARG A 20 27.94 -39.47 -9.70
C ARG A 20 27.70 -37.94 -9.66
N ASN A 21 27.70 -37.42 -8.43
CA ASN A 21 28.18 -36.10 -7.95
C ASN A 21 27.61 -34.78 -8.52
N CYS A 22 27.04 -33.98 -7.60
CA CYS A 22 27.35 -32.55 -7.48
C CYS A 22 27.44 -32.20 -5.96
N ASN A 23 28.25 -31.22 -5.58
CA ASN A 23 28.63 -31.00 -4.17
C ASN A 23 27.70 -30.06 -3.41
N LEU A 24 27.49 -30.32 -2.12
CA LEU A 24 27.13 -29.26 -1.15
C LEU A 24 28.33 -28.33 -0.95
N LEU A 25 28.06 -27.02 -0.90
CA LEU A 25 28.96 -26.04 -0.29
C LEU A 25 28.46 -25.73 1.11
N LEU A 26 29.25 -26.09 2.12
CA LEU A 26 29.02 -25.69 3.52
C LEU A 26 29.81 -24.42 3.84
N PHE A 27 29.29 -23.66 4.81
CA PHE A 27 29.88 -22.44 5.31
C PHE A 27 31.21 -22.72 6.03
N HIS A 28 32.10 -21.71 6.03
CA HIS A 28 33.27 -21.67 6.92
C HIS A 28 33.34 -20.32 7.63
N ASP A 29 33.45 -20.35 8.96
CA ASP A 29 33.54 -19.16 9.81
C ASP A 29 34.82 -18.35 9.60
N TRP A 30 34.73 -17.05 9.87
CA TRP A 30 35.87 -16.14 9.96
C TRP A 30 35.82 -15.33 11.26
N ASN A 31 36.59 -15.75 12.26
CA ASN A 31 37.05 -14.91 13.39
C ASN A 31 38.09 -15.66 14.24
N VAL A 32 39.21 -15.00 14.59
CA VAL A 32 39.91 -14.99 15.92
C VAL A 32 41.35 -14.46 15.83
N LEU A 33 41.62 -13.44 16.67
CA LEU A 33 42.88 -12.89 17.27
C LEU A 33 44.24 -13.02 16.53
N ILE A 34 45.00 -11.93 16.29
CA ILE A 34 45.80 -11.12 17.27
C ILE A 34 46.97 -11.87 17.97
N ALA A 35 48.14 -11.20 17.96
CA ALA A 35 49.32 -11.34 18.84
C ALA A 35 50.48 -12.33 18.53
N HIS A 36 51.53 -11.76 17.90
CA HIS A 36 52.90 -11.66 18.44
C HIS A 36 53.77 -12.92 18.75
N ASN A 37 54.81 -13.09 17.91
CA ASN A 37 56.25 -12.97 18.26
C ASN A 37 57.21 -14.20 18.11
N ARG A 38 58.39 -13.90 17.53
CA ARG A 38 59.70 -14.62 17.56
C ARG A 38 59.91 -16.00 16.90
N LYS A 39 60.77 -15.97 15.85
CA LYS A 39 61.94 -16.84 15.56
C LYS A 39 61.69 -18.37 15.51
N LYS A 40 62.00 -19.06 14.40
CA LYS A 40 63.33 -19.15 13.77
C LYS A 40 63.28 -19.50 12.27
N ASN A 41 64.46 -19.43 11.63
CA ASN A 41 64.87 -20.01 10.34
C ASN A 41 64.20 -21.38 10.04
N VAL A 42 63.99 -21.78 8.78
CA VAL A 42 65.06 -22.27 7.88
C VAL A 42 64.72 -22.16 6.37
N ARG A 43 65.77 -21.99 5.55
CA ARG A 43 65.84 -22.02 4.06
C ARG A 43 65.60 -23.45 3.51
N PHE A 44 65.44 -23.78 2.23
CA PHE A 44 65.41 -23.12 0.91
C PHE A 44 64.65 -24.10 -0.03
N GLY A 45 64.18 -23.68 -1.20
CA GLY A 45 63.64 -24.62 -2.19
C GLY A 45 63.11 -23.96 -3.46
N VAL A 46 63.95 -23.83 -4.49
CA VAL A 46 63.55 -23.32 -5.81
C VAL A 46 63.40 -24.49 -6.77
N GLY A 47 62.31 -24.54 -7.53
CA GLY A 47 62.07 -25.52 -8.59
C GLY A 47 61.12 -24.96 -9.64
N SER A 48 61.58 -24.83 -10.88
CA SER A 48 60.91 -24.10 -11.96
C SER A 48 60.72 -24.94 -13.21
N THR A 49 59.51 -24.99 -13.76
CA THR A 49 59.24 -25.31 -15.19
C THR A 49 57.89 -24.74 -15.65
N GLN A 50 57.87 -24.19 -16.87
CA GLN A 50 56.67 -24.01 -17.71
C GLN A 50 56.86 -24.90 -18.98
N PRO A 51 56.05 -24.75 -20.05
CA PRO A 51 54.74 -25.37 -20.27
C PRO A 51 54.79 -26.36 -21.45
N PRO A 52 53.64 -26.79 -22.03
CA PRO A 52 53.43 -26.41 -23.44
C PRO A 52 51.97 -26.20 -23.90
N HIS A 53 51.85 -25.63 -25.11
CA HIS A 53 50.70 -25.50 -26.03
C HIS A 53 51.21 -25.83 -27.47
N PRO A 54 50.38 -25.90 -28.55
CA PRO A 54 48.93 -26.12 -28.71
C PRO A 54 48.69 -27.37 -29.62
N PRO A 55 47.61 -27.48 -30.44
CA PRO A 55 47.62 -26.89 -31.80
C PRO A 55 46.27 -26.34 -32.31
N SER A 56 46.22 -25.95 -33.58
CA SER A 56 45.09 -25.34 -34.34
C SER A 56 44.94 -26.02 -35.74
N VAL A 57 44.09 -25.69 -36.72
CA VAL A 57 43.47 -24.44 -37.22
C VAL A 57 42.13 -24.74 -37.95
N GLY A 58 41.17 -23.80 -37.97
CA GLY A 58 40.04 -23.76 -38.93
C GLY A 58 39.65 -22.32 -39.30
N ARG A 59 39.31 -22.02 -40.57
CA ARG A 59 39.10 -20.63 -41.08
C ARG A 59 37.82 -20.47 -41.92
N GLY A 60 37.22 -19.28 -41.84
CA GLY A 60 36.27 -18.71 -42.81
C GLY A 60 36.15 -17.19 -42.61
N ALA A 61 36.12 -16.37 -43.67
CA ALA A 61 36.27 -14.91 -43.53
C ALA A 61 35.73 -14.06 -44.70
N ARG A 62 35.24 -12.84 -44.38
CA ARG A 62 35.08 -11.58 -45.16
C ARG A 62 34.95 -10.44 -44.12
N ARG A 63 35.87 -9.45 -44.01
CA ARG A 63 36.00 -8.16 -44.76
C ARG A 63 34.81 -7.19 -44.59
N VAL A 64 34.93 -5.85 -44.41
CA VAL A 64 36.00 -4.88 -44.01
C VAL A 64 35.38 -3.44 -44.04
N ALA A 65 35.70 -2.41 -43.23
CA ALA A 65 36.32 -2.37 -41.89
C ALA A 65 35.90 -1.16 -40.97
N PRO A 66 36.43 0.10 -41.03
CA PRO A 66 36.87 0.75 -39.78
C PRO A 66 36.51 2.24 -39.49
N GLY A 67 36.65 2.60 -38.20
CA GLY A 67 36.74 3.93 -37.59
C GLY A 67 36.38 3.86 -36.09
N PHE A 68 37.08 4.42 -35.10
CA PHE A 68 38.22 5.34 -35.07
C PHE A 68 39.35 4.84 -34.12
N ASP A 69 40.49 5.54 -34.09
CA ASP A 69 41.74 5.12 -33.42
C ASP A 69 41.96 5.77 -32.03
N PHE A 70 42.87 5.19 -31.21
CA PHE A 70 43.20 5.62 -29.84
C PHE A 70 44.49 6.47 -29.78
N GLY A 71 44.37 7.74 -29.39
CA GLY A 71 45.52 8.62 -29.13
C GLY A 71 45.93 8.66 -27.65
N GLN A 72 47.15 8.21 -27.33
CA GLN A 72 47.84 8.61 -26.09
C GLN A 72 48.57 9.95 -26.29
N ILE A 73 48.77 10.75 -25.23
CA ILE A 73 50.09 11.33 -24.86
C ILE A 73 50.08 12.09 -23.51
N SER A 74 51.24 12.07 -22.86
CA SER A 74 51.70 12.63 -21.58
C SER A 74 50.92 13.74 -20.83
N SER A 75 50.79 13.49 -19.52
CA SER A 75 50.97 14.41 -18.39
C SER A 75 51.53 15.83 -18.61
N LYS A 76 50.97 16.81 -17.88
CA LYS A 76 51.74 17.90 -17.24
C LYS A 76 51.17 18.25 -15.86
N SER A 77 52.03 18.73 -14.96
CA SER A 77 51.74 18.92 -13.54
C SER A 77 51.10 20.28 -13.21
N GLY A 78 50.09 20.30 -12.35
CA GLY A 78 49.55 21.51 -11.72
C GLY A 78 49.31 21.29 -10.23
N LYS A 79 49.83 22.17 -9.36
CA LYS A 79 49.59 22.14 -7.91
C LYS A 79 48.22 22.73 -7.59
N VAL A 80 47.50 22.14 -6.64
CA VAL A 80 46.43 22.81 -5.88
C VAL A 80 46.76 22.67 -4.40
N LEU A 81 46.68 23.78 -3.64
CA LEU A 81 47.00 23.78 -2.21
C LEU A 81 45.80 23.28 -1.39
N LEU A 82 46.10 22.52 -0.34
CA LEU A 82 45.24 22.44 0.83
C LEU A 82 45.42 23.72 1.65
N HIS A 83 44.31 24.39 1.98
CA HIS A 83 44.26 25.36 3.07
C HIS A 83 43.04 25.06 3.94
N GLY A 84 43.29 24.55 5.16
CA GLY A 84 42.29 24.56 6.22
C GLY A 84 42.30 25.92 6.93
N VAL A 85 41.16 26.33 7.45
CA VAL A 85 41.04 27.43 8.42
C VAL A 85 40.09 26.99 9.51
N ASP A 86 40.60 26.94 10.74
CA ASP A 86 39.81 26.96 11.97
C ASP A 86 40.17 28.25 12.71
N THR A 87 39.18 28.97 13.25
CA THR A 87 39.36 29.88 14.40
C THR A 87 38.03 30.40 14.95
N THR A 88 38.05 30.73 16.24
CA THR A 88 36.90 31.19 17.03
C THR A 88 36.94 32.70 17.34
N ARG A 89 35.75 33.33 17.43
CA ARG A 89 35.32 34.51 18.28
C ARG A 89 34.02 35.08 17.66
N ARG A 90 32.89 35.32 18.36
CA ARG A 90 32.55 36.10 19.58
C ARG A 90 32.56 37.63 19.40
N CYS A 91 31.40 38.22 19.75
CA CYS A 91 31.05 39.65 19.79
C CYS A 91 30.98 40.36 18.40
N GLY A 92 30.06 41.29 18.14
CA GLY A 92 28.87 41.74 18.89
C GLY A 92 28.69 43.26 18.87
N LEU A 93 27.53 43.77 18.43
CA LEU A 93 27.20 45.21 18.40
C LEU A 93 25.67 45.46 18.50
N ARG A 94 25.25 46.70 18.79
CA ARG A 94 23.88 47.07 19.20
C ARG A 94 23.33 48.32 18.48
N TYR A 95 22.00 48.33 18.27
CA TYR A 95 21.06 49.47 18.30
C TYR A 95 21.26 50.72 17.42
N SER A 96 20.30 50.95 16.52
CA SER A 96 19.30 52.05 16.61
C SER A 96 18.18 51.82 15.56
N GLY A 97 16.95 52.35 15.63
CA GLY A 97 16.24 53.05 16.72
C GLY A 97 14.89 53.65 16.27
N ARG A 98 13.88 53.70 17.16
CA ARG A 98 12.49 54.25 17.01
C ARG A 98 11.48 53.42 16.17
N ALA A 99 10.15 53.67 16.25
CA ALA A 99 9.19 53.59 17.39
C ALA A 99 7.77 54.09 16.99
N SER A 100 6.69 53.36 17.30
CA SER A 100 5.27 53.82 17.40
C SER A 100 4.34 52.64 17.80
N THR A 101 4.16 52.38 19.10
CA THR A 101 2.92 52.58 19.91
C THR A 101 1.65 51.77 19.54
N ALA A 102 1.12 51.04 20.53
CA ALA A 102 -0.19 50.37 20.52
C ALA A 102 -1.10 50.91 21.65
N ARG A 103 -2.41 50.59 21.63
CA ARG A 103 -3.35 50.82 22.75
C ARG A 103 -4.37 49.69 22.88
N LEU A 104 -4.66 49.27 24.11
CA LEU A 104 -5.84 48.47 24.48
C LEU A 104 -6.96 49.38 25.05
N ARG A 105 -8.20 48.89 25.05
CA ARG A 105 -9.19 49.08 26.13
C ARG A 105 -10.30 48.01 26.07
N LEU A 106 -10.96 47.78 27.20
CA LEU A 106 -12.01 46.78 27.42
C LEU A 106 -13.37 47.48 27.75
N PRO A 107 -14.51 46.75 27.76
CA PRO A 107 -15.85 47.33 27.55
C PRO A 107 -16.73 47.43 28.82
N PRO A 108 -17.96 47.95 28.67
CA PRO A 108 -19.12 47.59 29.48
C PRO A 108 -20.27 46.97 28.62
N ALA A 109 -21.36 46.56 29.28
CA ALA A 109 -22.57 45.95 28.72
C ALA A 109 -23.81 46.37 29.58
N PRO A 110 -25.03 45.81 29.42
CA PRO A 110 -25.87 45.56 28.22
C PRO A 110 -27.28 46.22 28.33
N GLY A 111 -28.15 46.16 27.29
CA GLY A 111 -29.60 46.36 27.52
C GLY A 111 -30.55 46.59 26.32
N ALA A 112 -31.80 46.14 26.50
CA ALA A 112 -33.06 46.48 25.80
C ALA A 112 -33.34 45.97 24.35
N ARG A 113 -34.64 45.89 24.01
CA ARG A 113 -35.24 45.45 22.73
C ARG A 113 -36.22 46.51 22.20
N ALA A 114 -36.35 46.64 20.86
CA ALA A 114 -37.62 46.99 20.19
C ALA A 114 -37.55 46.72 18.67
N THR A 115 -38.72 46.50 18.06
CA THR A 115 -39.01 46.35 16.61
C THR A 115 -40.44 46.89 16.37
N PRO A 116 -40.97 46.97 15.13
CA PRO A 116 -40.36 47.04 13.78
C PRO A 116 -40.84 48.26 12.96
N GLU A 117 -40.17 48.61 11.86
CA GLU A 117 -40.82 49.35 10.75
C GLU A 117 -40.39 48.87 9.35
N THR A 118 -41.34 48.99 8.42
CA THR A 118 -41.23 48.87 6.95
C THR A 118 -42.16 49.94 6.38
N PRO A 119 -41.93 50.55 5.18
CA PRO A 119 -41.54 49.81 3.97
C PRO A 119 -40.61 50.56 2.98
N LEU A 120 -40.20 49.89 1.90
CA LEU A 120 -40.60 50.24 0.52
C LEU A 120 -40.00 49.28 -0.51
N ARG A 121 -40.78 48.93 -1.55
CA ARG A 121 -40.33 48.09 -2.66
C ARG A 121 -39.76 48.94 -3.79
N ARG A 122 -38.61 48.54 -4.35
CA ARG A 122 -38.26 48.85 -5.74
C ARG A 122 -38.23 47.56 -6.56
N CYS A 123 -39.11 47.47 -7.55
CA CYS A 123 -39.10 46.38 -8.51
C CYS A 123 -37.94 46.61 -9.50
N VAL A 124 -37.01 45.65 -9.57
CA VAL A 124 -36.08 45.52 -10.70
C VAL A 124 -36.56 44.32 -11.51
N ALA A 125 -36.94 44.55 -12.76
CA ALA A 125 -37.40 43.49 -13.64
C ALA A 125 -36.24 42.51 -13.94
N ARG A 126 -36.36 41.26 -13.50
CA ARG A 126 -35.48 40.19 -13.97
C ARG A 126 -35.95 39.76 -15.36
N SER A 127 -35.06 39.84 -16.34
CA SER A 127 -35.29 39.23 -17.65
C SER A 127 -35.33 37.71 -17.50
N ASN A 128 -36.47 37.09 -17.84
CA ASN A 128 -36.59 35.64 -17.94
C ASN A 128 -35.83 35.13 -19.18
N THR A 129 -34.50 35.12 -19.12
CA THR A 129 -33.71 34.23 -19.97
C THR A 129 -33.93 32.81 -19.48
N THR A 130 -34.93 32.14 -20.05
CA THR A 130 -35.23 30.74 -19.78
C THR A 130 -34.01 29.90 -20.13
N VAL A 131 -33.23 29.50 -19.11
CA VAL A 131 -32.17 28.52 -19.30
C VAL A 131 -32.85 27.23 -19.73
N ARG A 132 -32.76 26.94 -21.03
CA ARG A 132 -33.09 25.61 -21.54
C ARG A 132 -32.13 24.66 -20.85
N HIS A 133 -32.65 23.84 -19.93
CA HIS A 133 -32.01 22.58 -19.62
C HIS A 133 -31.96 21.80 -20.94
N SER A 134 -30.81 21.82 -21.61
CA SER A 134 -30.51 20.82 -22.62
C SER A 134 -30.65 19.47 -21.93
N ALA A 135 -31.47 18.58 -22.47
CA ALA A 135 -31.52 17.20 -21.99
C ALA A 135 -30.07 16.67 -21.96
N MET A 136 -29.64 16.15 -20.81
CA MET A 136 -28.31 15.55 -20.69
C MET A 136 -28.16 14.48 -21.78
N PRO A 137 -27.03 14.43 -22.49
CA PRO A 137 -26.85 13.48 -23.58
C PRO A 137 -27.07 12.05 -23.05
N THR A 138 -27.94 11.29 -23.73
CA THR A 138 -28.43 9.99 -23.26
C THR A 138 -27.32 8.96 -23.06
N SER A 139 -26.21 9.12 -23.79
CA SER A 139 -24.95 8.42 -23.60
C SER A 139 -23.89 9.38 -23.04
N ARG A 140 -23.07 8.88 -22.11
CA ARG A 140 -21.91 9.60 -21.57
C ARG A 140 -20.67 9.51 -22.47
N ILE A 141 -20.82 8.98 -23.68
CA ILE A 141 -19.77 8.88 -24.71
C ILE A 141 -19.90 10.10 -25.64
N LEU A 142 -19.18 11.17 -25.30
CA LEU A 142 -19.25 12.43 -26.05
C LEU A 142 -18.38 12.39 -27.33
N ALA A 143 -17.24 11.70 -27.30
CA ALA A 143 -16.38 11.45 -28.49
C ALA A 143 -17.16 10.73 -29.62
N PRO A 144 -17.43 11.39 -30.77
CA PRO A 144 -18.23 10.78 -31.83
C PRO A 144 -17.56 9.56 -32.48
N SER A 145 -16.22 9.60 -32.59
CA SER A 145 -15.39 8.54 -33.17
C SER A 145 -15.45 7.21 -32.41
N LEU A 146 -15.69 7.26 -31.09
CA LEU A 146 -15.67 6.08 -30.23
C LEU A 146 -17.05 5.40 -30.10
N ARG A 147 -18.14 6.05 -30.55
CA ARG A 147 -19.51 5.48 -30.47
C ARG A 147 -19.70 4.21 -31.30
N SER A 148 -18.92 4.02 -32.35
CA SER A 148 -18.91 2.79 -33.17
C SER A 148 -18.33 1.57 -32.43
N LEU A 149 -17.70 1.78 -31.26
CA LEU A 149 -17.11 0.73 -30.42
C LEU A 149 -18.03 0.29 -29.27
N VAL A 150 -19.27 0.81 -29.19
CA VAL A 150 -20.24 0.39 -28.17
C VAL A 150 -20.68 -1.06 -28.42
N ARG A 151 -20.59 -1.91 -27.40
CA ARG A 151 -20.84 -3.36 -27.43
C ARG A 151 -21.59 -3.81 -26.18
N THR A 152 -22.15 -5.01 -26.21
CA THR A 152 -22.65 -5.67 -25.00
C THR A 152 -21.50 -6.15 -24.11
N ALA A 153 -21.81 -6.46 -22.85
CA ALA A 153 -20.82 -7.04 -21.93
C ALA A 153 -20.30 -8.41 -22.41
N ASP A 154 -21.14 -9.23 -23.04
CA ASP A 154 -20.76 -10.53 -23.60
C ASP A 154 -19.86 -10.39 -24.83
N GLU A 155 -20.16 -9.44 -25.72
CA GLU A 155 -19.32 -9.11 -26.88
C GLU A 155 -17.94 -8.58 -26.45
N ALA A 156 -17.89 -7.73 -25.42
CA ALA A 156 -16.64 -7.24 -24.86
C ALA A 156 -15.85 -8.36 -24.15
N ALA A 157 -16.53 -9.20 -23.36
CA ALA A 157 -15.91 -10.36 -22.72
C ALA A 157 -15.40 -11.39 -23.74
N ALA A 158 -16.04 -11.52 -24.91
CA ALA A 158 -15.60 -12.41 -26.00
C ALA A 158 -14.19 -12.10 -26.52
N LEU A 159 -13.68 -10.88 -26.33
CA LEU A 159 -12.32 -10.47 -26.69
C LEU A 159 -11.24 -11.03 -25.75
N ILE A 160 -11.64 -11.64 -24.63
CA ILE A 160 -10.79 -12.26 -23.61
C ILE A 160 -10.83 -13.78 -23.78
N GLY A 161 -9.64 -14.40 -23.77
CA GLY A 161 -9.42 -15.84 -23.90
C GLY A 161 -8.51 -16.40 -22.81
N PRO A 162 -8.30 -17.73 -22.79
CA PRO A 162 -7.51 -18.41 -21.76
C PRO A 162 -6.05 -17.96 -21.75
N ASN A 163 -5.44 -18.00 -20.57
CA ASN A 163 -4.06 -17.61 -20.27
C ASN A 163 -3.71 -16.12 -20.53
N MET A 164 -4.67 -15.28 -20.91
CA MET A 164 -4.43 -13.84 -21.06
C MET A 164 -4.16 -13.17 -19.72
N THR A 165 -3.28 -12.17 -19.75
CA THR A 165 -3.07 -11.26 -18.61
C THR A 165 -4.01 -10.07 -18.72
N VAL A 166 -4.96 -9.97 -17.80
CA VAL A 166 -6.04 -8.97 -17.81
C VAL A 166 -5.88 -8.03 -16.62
N ALA A 167 -5.60 -6.76 -16.92
CA ALA A 167 -5.71 -5.69 -15.95
C ALA A 167 -7.16 -5.25 -15.81
N MET A 168 -7.57 -4.91 -14.60
CA MET A 168 -8.86 -4.30 -14.31
C MET A 168 -8.67 -3.09 -13.39
N SER A 169 -9.51 -2.06 -13.59
CA SER A 169 -9.61 -0.98 -12.60
C SER A 169 -10.23 -1.49 -11.30
N GLY A 170 -10.07 -0.73 -10.22
CA GLY A 170 -10.66 -1.07 -8.93
C GLY A 170 -9.69 -0.98 -7.76
N PHE A 171 -10.15 -0.33 -6.70
CA PHE A 171 -9.41 -0.15 -5.46
C PHE A 171 -10.41 -0.05 -4.29
N THR A 172 -10.23 -0.86 -3.26
CA THR A 172 -11.12 -0.97 -2.08
C THR A 172 -12.62 -1.01 -2.38
N GLY A 173 -13.01 -1.72 -3.43
CA GLY A 173 -14.42 -1.87 -3.84
C GLY A 173 -15.01 -0.71 -4.62
N SER A 174 -14.20 0.26 -5.07
CA SER A 174 -14.63 1.40 -5.88
C SER A 174 -13.91 1.52 -7.22
N GLY A 175 -14.60 2.00 -8.24
CA GLY A 175 -14.06 2.26 -9.60
C GLY A 175 -13.64 1.01 -10.37
N TYR A 176 -14.25 -0.15 -10.11
CA TYR A 176 -13.96 -1.43 -10.76
C TYR A 176 -14.99 -1.76 -11.85
N PRO A 177 -14.63 -2.46 -12.94
CA PRO A 177 -15.60 -2.90 -13.95
C PRO A 177 -16.52 -3.98 -13.37
N LYS A 178 -17.77 -4.03 -13.84
CA LYS A 178 -18.87 -4.80 -13.23
C LYS A 178 -19.55 -5.74 -14.22
N ALA A 179 -19.85 -5.26 -15.42
CA ALA A 179 -20.60 -6.05 -16.40
C ALA A 179 -19.72 -7.05 -17.16
N VAL A 180 -18.54 -6.62 -17.62
CA VAL A 180 -17.61 -7.46 -18.39
C VAL A 180 -16.99 -8.58 -17.54
N PRO A 181 -16.60 -8.39 -16.27
CA PRO A 181 -16.15 -9.48 -15.41
C PRO A 181 -17.24 -10.54 -15.13
N ALA A 182 -18.50 -10.11 -14.96
CA ALA A 182 -19.62 -11.03 -14.77
C ALA A 182 -19.90 -11.86 -16.05
N ALA A 183 -19.92 -11.22 -17.22
CA ALA A 183 -20.04 -11.91 -18.51
C ALA A 183 -18.84 -12.85 -18.78
N LEU A 184 -17.63 -12.44 -18.41
CA LEU A 184 -16.43 -13.27 -18.50
C LEU A 184 -16.52 -14.51 -17.58
N ALA A 185 -16.96 -14.35 -16.33
CA ALA A 185 -17.17 -15.46 -15.41
C ALA A 185 -18.20 -16.47 -15.96
N ALA A 186 -19.29 -16.00 -16.58
CA ALA A 186 -20.26 -16.86 -17.25
C ALA A 186 -19.66 -17.63 -18.45
N ARG A 187 -18.86 -16.96 -19.29
CA ARG A 187 -18.12 -17.60 -20.41
C ARG A 187 -17.13 -18.66 -19.92
N ILE A 188 -16.40 -18.37 -18.84
CA ILE A 188 -15.44 -19.29 -18.22
C ILE A 188 -16.16 -20.53 -17.68
N ALA A 189 -17.21 -20.35 -16.87
CA ALA A 189 -18.00 -21.47 -16.35
C ALA A 189 -18.59 -22.35 -17.48
N ALA A 190 -18.99 -21.74 -18.59
CA ALA A 190 -19.42 -22.47 -19.78
C ALA A 190 -18.29 -23.25 -20.48
N SER A 191 -17.03 -22.79 -20.44
CA SER A 191 -15.86 -23.56 -20.92
C SER A 191 -15.52 -24.72 -19.98
N HIS A 192 -15.50 -24.51 -18.67
CA HIS A 192 -15.30 -25.59 -17.70
C HIS A 192 -16.38 -26.67 -17.81
N ALA A 193 -17.64 -26.31 -18.08
CA ALA A 193 -18.73 -27.24 -18.38
C ALA A 193 -18.55 -28.07 -19.67
N ARG A 194 -17.61 -27.68 -20.56
CA ARG A 194 -17.18 -28.46 -21.74
C ARG A 194 -15.85 -29.20 -21.52
N GLY A 195 -15.23 -29.08 -20.35
CA GLY A 195 -13.91 -29.64 -20.05
C GLY A 195 -12.73 -28.82 -20.58
N GLU A 196 -12.93 -27.56 -20.92
CA GLU A 196 -11.89 -26.64 -21.39
C GLU A 196 -11.36 -25.77 -20.24
N ASP A 197 -10.05 -25.81 -19.94
CA ASP A 197 -9.43 -24.91 -18.95
C ASP A 197 -9.43 -23.46 -19.46
N PHE A 198 -10.17 -22.59 -18.78
CA PHE A 198 -10.23 -21.16 -19.09
C PHE A 198 -9.98 -20.32 -17.83
N ARG A 199 -8.70 -20.11 -17.54
CA ARG A 199 -8.22 -19.18 -16.51
C ARG A 199 -7.47 -17.98 -17.09
N ILE A 200 -7.43 -16.88 -16.34
CA ILE A 200 -6.69 -15.65 -16.66
C ILE A 200 -5.88 -15.13 -15.48
N ASN A 201 -4.83 -14.36 -15.76
CA ASN A 201 -4.09 -13.63 -14.72
C ASN A 201 -4.81 -12.29 -14.48
N VAL A 202 -5.15 -11.98 -13.22
CA VAL A 202 -5.95 -10.80 -12.84
C VAL A 202 -5.10 -9.80 -12.07
N LEU A 203 -4.89 -8.62 -12.68
CA LEU A 203 -4.12 -7.51 -12.11
C LEU A 203 -5.06 -6.34 -11.78
N THR A 204 -4.98 -5.79 -10.58
CA THR A 204 -5.88 -4.70 -10.14
C THR A 204 -5.14 -3.51 -9.53
N GLY A 205 -5.87 -2.45 -9.13
CA GLY A 205 -5.32 -1.43 -8.24
C GLY A 205 -5.10 -1.99 -6.83
N ALA A 206 -6.20 -2.43 -6.21
CA ALA A 206 -6.21 -3.18 -4.96
C ALA A 206 -7.41 -4.17 -4.93
N SER A 207 -8.09 -4.36 -3.79
CA SER A 207 -9.29 -5.20 -3.73
C SER A 207 -10.46 -4.63 -4.56
N THR A 208 -11.25 -5.52 -5.15
CA THR A 208 -12.47 -5.17 -5.88
C THR A 208 -13.71 -5.62 -5.08
N ALA A 209 -14.60 -6.41 -5.68
CA ALA A 209 -15.91 -6.75 -5.13
C ALA A 209 -16.43 -8.11 -5.63
N PRO A 210 -17.57 -8.61 -5.11
CA PRO A 210 -18.13 -9.90 -5.50
C PRO A 210 -18.49 -10.05 -6.99
N GLU A 211 -18.67 -8.95 -7.72
CA GLU A 211 -19.00 -8.96 -9.16
C GLU A 211 -17.76 -9.15 -10.06
N LEU A 212 -16.55 -9.03 -9.49
CA LEU A 212 -15.26 -9.19 -10.18
C LEU A 212 -14.43 -10.29 -9.50
N ASP A 213 -13.79 -9.98 -8.37
CA ASP A 213 -12.99 -10.95 -7.59
C ASP A 213 -13.82 -12.20 -7.24
N GLY A 214 -15.04 -11.99 -6.70
CA GLY A 214 -15.91 -13.09 -6.29
C GLY A 214 -16.56 -13.84 -7.46
N ALA A 215 -16.81 -13.18 -8.60
CA ALA A 215 -17.43 -13.79 -9.76
C ALA A 215 -16.44 -14.71 -10.49
N LEU A 216 -15.23 -14.20 -10.76
CA LEU A 216 -14.17 -14.96 -11.41
C LEU A 216 -13.66 -16.10 -10.50
N ALA A 217 -13.58 -15.90 -9.18
CA ALA A 217 -13.24 -16.96 -8.23
C ALA A 217 -14.31 -18.07 -8.17
N LYS A 218 -15.61 -17.75 -8.25
CA LYS A 218 -16.70 -18.75 -8.29
C LYS A 218 -16.77 -19.54 -9.61
N ALA A 219 -16.22 -18.98 -10.69
CA ALA A 219 -16.12 -19.64 -11.99
C ALA A 219 -14.81 -20.43 -12.17
N ASP A 220 -13.96 -20.52 -11.14
CA ASP A 220 -12.61 -21.10 -11.20
C ASP A 220 -11.70 -20.44 -12.25
N GLY A 221 -11.96 -19.16 -12.57
CA GLY A 221 -11.42 -18.46 -13.74
C GLY A 221 -10.12 -17.69 -13.55
N ILE A 222 -9.45 -17.86 -12.40
CA ILE A 222 -8.23 -17.11 -12.05
C ILE A 222 -7.06 -18.09 -11.94
N SER A 223 -5.97 -17.84 -12.66
CA SER A 223 -4.70 -18.55 -12.51
C SER A 223 -3.76 -17.84 -11.53
N MET A 224 -3.66 -16.52 -11.63
CA MET A 224 -2.78 -15.67 -10.82
C MET A 224 -3.51 -14.37 -10.45
N ARG A 225 -3.31 -13.87 -9.22
CA ARG A 225 -3.94 -12.64 -8.72
C ARG A 225 -2.94 -11.74 -7.99
N LEU A 226 -2.93 -10.45 -8.32
CA LEU A 226 -2.17 -9.40 -7.62
C LEU A 226 -2.88 -8.04 -7.71
N PRO A 227 -2.67 -7.07 -6.79
CA PRO A 227 -1.74 -7.07 -5.66
C PRO A 227 -2.41 -7.12 -4.27
N TYR A 228 -3.75 -7.14 -4.23
CA TYR A 228 -4.53 -7.09 -2.99
C TYR A 228 -5.95 -7.64 -3.24
N GLN A 229 -6.43 -8.54 -2.38
CA GLN A 229 -7.82 -9.04 -2.38
C GLN A 229 -8.54 -8.80 -1.05
N SER A 230 -9.87 -8.85 -1.07
CA SER A 230 -10.68 -8.89 0.16
C SER A 230 -11.90 -9.82 0.10
N ASP A 231 -12.19 -10.43 -1.05
CA ASP A 231 -13.35 -11.30 -1.26
C ASP A 231 -13.20 -12.66 -0.53
N PRO A 232 -14.22 -13.16 0.19
CA PRO A 232 -14.16 -14.45 0.88
C PRO A 232 -13.88 -15.65 0.00
N THR A 233 -14.52 -15.77 -1.17
CA THR A 233 -14.35 -16.92 -2.05
C THR A 233 -12.94 -16.95 -2.64
N LEU A 234 -12.45 -15.79 -3.11
CA LEU A 234 -11.08 -15.66 -3.59
C LEU A 234 -10.05 -15.95 -2.48
N ARG A 235 -10.23 -15.38 -1.29
CA ARG A 235 -9.37 -15.65 -0.12
C ARG A 235 -9.29 -17.14 0.20
N ASP A 236 -10.41 -17.86 0.25
CA ASP A 236 -10.40 -19.27 0.63
C ASP A 236 -9.78 -20.15 -0.47
N LYS A 237 -9.97 -19.85 -1.76
CA LYS A 237 -9.30 -20.55 -2.88
C LYS A 237 -7.77 -20.36 -2.88
N ILE A 238 -7.29 -19.14 -2.60
CA ILE A 238 -5.85 -18.87 -2.43
C ILE A 238 -5.29 -19.71 -1.27
N ASN A 239 -6.00 -19.75 -0.15
CA ASN A 239 -5.60 -20.50 1.04
C ASN A 239 -5.75 -22.03 0.91
N ALA A 240 -6.46 -22.51 -0.12
CA ALA A 240 -6.50 -23.91 -0.51
C ALA A 240 -5.40 -24.29 -1.52
N GLY A 241 -4.66 -23.31 -2.05
CA GLY A 241 -3.64 -23.53 -3.09
C GLY A 241 -4.21 -23.75 -4.49
N GLU A 242 -5.43 -23.28 -4.76
CA GLU A 242 -6.13 -23.51 -6.03
C GLU A 242 -5.73 -22.51 -7.13
N LEU A 243 -5.13 -21.38 -6.76
CA LEU A 243 -4.64 -20.33 -7.66
C LEU A 243 -3.48 -19.55 -7.03
N ASP A 244 -2.59 -19.01 -7.86
CA ASP A 244 -1.43 -18.24 -7.41
C ASP A 244 -1.83 -16.83 -6.92
N TYR A 245 -1.21 -16.37 -5.84
CA TYR A 245 -1.43 -15.04 -5.29
C TYR A 245 -0.10 -14.37 -4.94
N GLN A 246 0.01 -13.09 -5.28
CA GLN A 246 1.13 -12.25 -4.88
C GLN A 246 0.59 -10.90 -4.42
N ASP A 247 0.68 -10.63 -3.12
CA ASP A 247 0.54 -9.28 -2.61
C ASP A 247 1.86 -8.49 -2.74
N ILE A 248 1.72 -7.20 -3.04
CA ILE A 248 2.84 -6.31 -3.37
C ILE A 248 2.54 -4.94 -2.74
N HIS A 249 3.57 -4.22 -2.29
CA HIS A 249 3.48 -2.80 -2.00
C HIS A 249 2.80 -2.06 -3.16
N LEU A 250 1.74 -1.31 -2.88
CA LEU A 250 0.86 -0.80 -3.94
C LEU A 250 1.53 0.28 -4.80
N SER A 251 2.56 0.97 -4.28
CA SER A 251 3.42 1.85 -5.07
C SER A 251 4.22 1.11 -6.17
N HIS A 252 4.64 -0.14 -5.93
CA HIS A 252 5.52 -0.89 -6.83
C HIS A 252 4.80 -1.48 -8.04
N VAL A 253 3.47 -1.67 -7.98
CA VAL A 253 2.71 -2.42 -9.00
C VAL A 253 2.79 -1.76 -10.37
N ALA A 254 2.61 -0.44 -10.44
CA ALA A 254 2.76 0.33 -11.67
C ALA A 254 4.19 0.22 -12.24
N GLN A 255 5.20 0.30 -11.37
CA GLN A 255 6.60 0.19 -11.74
C GLN A 255 6.95 -1.21 -12.28
N TYR A 256 6.48 -2.28 -11.64
CA TYR A 256 6.71 -3.66 -12.06
C TYR A 256 6.05 -3.97 -13.40
N ALA A 257 4.87 -3.38 -13.67
CA ALA A 257 4.23 -3.45 -14.98
C ALA A 257 5.07 -2.76 -16.07
N TRP A 258 5.54 -1.52 -15.88
CA TRP A 258 6.44 -0.84 -16.84
C TRP A 258 7.82 -1.50 -16.97
N PHE A 259 8.24 -2.32 -16.00
CA PHE A 259 9.45 -3.13 -16.07
C PHE A 259 9.23 -4.46 -16.83
N GLY A 260 7.99 -4.79 -17.22
CA GLY A 260 7.64 -6.04 -17.89
C GLY A 260 7.65 -7.28 -16.98
N LEU A 261 7.69 -7.10 -15.65
CA LEU A 261 7.81 -8.22 -14.70
C LEU A 261 6.55 -9.10 -14.61
N PHE A 262 5.40 -8.58 -15.05
CA PHE A 262 4.15 -9.34 -15.19
C PHE A 262 3.94 -9.91 -16.60
N GLY A 263 4.97 -9.87 -17.46
CA GLY A 263 4.86 -10.24 -18.87
C GLY A 263 4.11 -9.20 -19.70
N GLU A 264 3.51 -9.64 -20.80
CA GLU A 264 2.67 -8.79 -21.64
C GLU A 264 1.28 -8.59 -21.04
N LEU A 265 0.70 -7.40 -21.18
CA LEU A 265 -0.65 -7.08 -20.74
C LEU A 265 -1.62 -7.13 -21.93
N ASP A 266 -2.47 -8.16 -22.01
CA ASP A 266 -3.27 -8.43 -23.21
C ASP A 266 -4.53 -7.59 -23.33
N VAL A 267 -5.14 -7.26 -22.18
CA VAL A 267 -6.37 -6.46 -22.06
C VAL A 267 -6.31 -5.63 -20.77
N ALA A 268 -6.73 -4.37 -20.85
CA ALA A 268 -7.16 -3.59 -19.68
C ALA A 268 -8.67 -3.34 -19.74
N ILE A 269 -9.38 -3.56 -18.63
CA ILE A 269 -10.80 -3.22 -18.45
C ILE A 269 -10.90 -2.09 -17.44
N VAL A 270 -11.32 -0.90 -17.85
CA VAL A 270 -11.31 0.30 -16.99
C VAL A 270 -12.69 0.93 -16.90
N GLU A 271 -13.21 1.07 -15.68
CA GLU A 271 -14.41 1.86 -15.41
C GLU A 271 -14.10 3.36 -15.47
N VAL A 272 -14.93 4.11 -16.19
CA VAL A 272 -14.86 5.56 -16.36
C VAL A 272 -16.24 6.18 -16.11
N ALA A 273 -16.26 7.38 -15.53
CA ALA A 273 -17.52 8.11 -15.31
C ALA A 273 -18.07 8.74 -16.60
N GLY A 274 -17.24 8.88 -17.65
CA GLY A 274 -17.63 9.40 -18.96
C GLY A 274 -16.44 9.54 -19.92
N ILE A 275 -16.72 9.79 -21.19
CA ILE A 275 -15.72 10.01 -22.25
C ILE A 275 -15.98 11.37 -22.88
N ARG A 276 -14.99 12.27 -22.86
CA ARG A 276 -15.10 13.65 -23.38
C ARG A 276 -15.10 13.69 -24.90
N GLU A 277 -15.48 14.82 -25.48
CA GLU A 277 -15.56 15.02 -26.94
C GLU A 277 -14.21 14.78 -27.65
N ASP A 278 -13.10 15.07 -26.97
CA ASP A 278 -11.73 14.85 -27.42
C ASP A 278 -11.17 13.44 -27.13
N GLY A 279 -12.01 12.52 -26.64
CA GLY A 279 -11.63 11.14 -26.30
C GLY A 279 -10.94 10.97 -24.96
N ARG A 280 -10.66 12.05 -24.20
CA ARG A 280 -10.13 11.91 -22.83
C ARG A 280 -11.16 11.27 -21.91
N LEU A 281 -10.68 10.44 -20.98
CA LEU A 281 -11.50 9.63 -20.10
C LEU A 281 -11.64 10.32 -18.73
N ILE A 282 -12.86 10.44 -18.23
CA ILE A 282 -13.15 10.93 -16.88
C ILE A 282 -13.05 9.72 -15.93
N PRO A 283 -12.07 9.65 -15.00
CA PRO A 283 -11.92 8.48 -14.16
C PRO A 283 -13.09 8.31 -13.18
N SER A 284 -13.26 7.09 -12.68
CA SER A 284 -14.31 6.74 -11.72
C SER A 284 -13.93 7.11 -10.27
N ALA A 285 -14.63 6.55 -9.28
CA ALA A 285 -14.40 6.73 -7.84
C ALA A 285 -13.03 6.20 -7.34
N SER A 286 -12.22 5.58 -8.21
CA SER A 286 -10.80 5.28 -7.96
C SER A 286 -9.95 5.46 -9.21
N VAL A 287 -8.64 5.67 -9.01
CA VAL A 287 -7.62 5.70 -10.07
C VAL A 287 -6.75 4.45 -10.04
N GLY A 288 -6.28 4.03 -8.87
CA GLY A 288 -5.42 2.84 -8.72
C GLY A 288 -4.27 2.82 -9.74
N ASN A 289 -4.16 1.72 -10.50
CA ASN A 289 -3.21 1.53 -11.59
C ASN A 289 -3.76 1.89 -12.99
N ASN A 290 -4.94 2.54 -13.12
CA ASN A 290 -5.65 2.71 -14.39
C ASN A 290 -4.81 3.39 -15.48
N LYS A 291 -3.97 4.38 -15.12
CA LYS A 291 -2.99 5.00 -16.04
C LYS A 291 -2.09 3.93 -16.66
N THR A 292 -1.44 3.14 -15.81
CA THR A 292 -0.50 2.08 -16.21
C THR A 292 -1.18 1.00 -17.05
N TRP A 293 -2.43 0.66 -16.72
CA TRP A 293 -3.22 -0.31 -17.49
C TRP A 293 -3.49 0.18 -18.93
N LEU A 294 -3.87 1.45 -19.11
CA LEU A 294 -4.06 2.06 -20.42
C LEU A 294 -2.73 2.23 -21.18
N ASP A 295 -1.65 2.60 -20.48
CA ASP A 295 -0.30 2.70 -21.05
C ASP A 295 0.20 1.35 -21.58
N GLN A 296 0.04 0.27 -20.82
CA GLN A 296 0.69 -1.03 -21.08
C GLN A 296 -0.15 -2.04 -21.85
N ALA A 297 -1.49 -1.99 -21.79
CA ALA A 297 -2.30 -3.03 -22.43
C ALA A 297 -2.21 -2.96 -23.96
N LYS A 298 -2.20 -4.13 -24.62
CA LYS A 298 -2.34 -4.25 -26.08
C LYS A 298 -3.72 -3.74 -26.55
N ARG A 299 -4.76 -3.98 -25.74
CA ARG A 299 -6.17 -3.68 -26.02
C ARG A 299 -6.86 -3.13 -24.76
N VAL A 300 -7.85 -2.27 -24.95
CA VAL A 300 -8.59 -1.61 -23.88
C VAL A 300 -10.09 -1.81 -24.06
N ILE A 301 -10.77 -2.21 -22.99
CA ILE A 301 -12.21 -2.23 -22.84
C ILE A 301 -12.57 -1.15 -21.81
N LEU A 302 -13.56 -0.31 -22.12
CA LEU A 302 -14.04 0.72 -21.20
C LEU A 302 -15.45 0.41 -20.71
N GLU A 303 -15.68 0.42 -19.40
CA GLU A 303 -17.03 0.46 -18.83
C GLU A 303 -17.40 1.91 -18.51
N VAL A 304 -18.40 2.45 -19.20
CA VAL A 304 -18.87 3.83 -19.00
C VAL A 304 -20.07 3.79 -18.06
N ASN A 305 -19.83 4.00 -16.76
CA ASN A 305 -20.83 3.75 -15.73
C ASN A 305 -21.69 5.00 -15.44
N ALA A 306 -22.96 4.93 -15.78
CA ALA A 306 -23.98 5.95 -15.55
C ALA A 306 -24.34 6.16 -14.07
N ARG A 307 -23.97 5.24 -13.17
CA ARG A 307 -24.18 5.37 -11.72
C ARG A 307 -23.21 6.34 -11.05
N GLN A 308 -22.00 6.47 -11.60
CA GLN A 308 -20.95 7.32 -11.05
C GLN A 308 -21.32 8.81 -11.22
N PRO A 309 -21.13 9.69 -10.23
CA PRO A 309 -21.56 11.09 -10.33
C PRO A 309 -20.65 11.90 -11.28
N LEU A 310 -21.24 12.68 -12.19
CA LEU A 310 -20.49 13.47 -13.19
C LEU A 310 -19.63 14.59 -12.58
N GLY A 311 -19.88 14.99 -11.33
CA GLY A 311 -19.02 15.90 -10.57
C GLY A 311 -17.62 15.33 -10.25
N LEU A 312 -17.33 14.08 -10.63
CA LEU A 312 -15.97 13.54 -10.69
C LEU A 312 -15.10 14.22 -11.76
N ASP A 313 -15.67 14.85 -12.80
CA ASP A 313 -14.91 15.62 -13.79
C ASP A 313 -14.12 16.76 -13.09
N GLY A 314 -12.79 16.77 -13.25
CA GLY A 314 -11.89 17.71 -12.58
C GLY A 314 -11.40 17.29 -11.19
N MET A 315 -11.90 16.20 -10.60
CA MET A 315 -11.49 15.78 -9.24
C MET A 315 -10.07 15.18 -9.21
N HIS A 316 -9.70 14.40 -10.22
CA HIS A 316 -8.45 13.61 -10.24
C HIS A 316 -7.20 14.42 -10.57
N ASP A 317 -6.01 13.84 -10.35
CA ASP A 317 -4.71 14.39 -10.76
C ASP A 317 -3.80 13.26 -11.25
N ILE A 318 -3.79 13.05 -12.57
CA ILE A 318 -3.08 11.96 -13.24
C ILE A 318 -1.72 12.47 -13.72
N TYR A 319 -0.66 12.07 -13.02
CA TYR A 319 0.72 12.44 -13.37
C TYR A 319 1.30 11.53 -14.46
N TYR A 320 1.69 12.12 -15.60
CA TYR A 320 2.36 11.42 -16.70
C TYR A 320 3.89 11.60 -16.71
N GLY A 321 4.45 12.31 -15.73
CA GLY A 321 5.89 12.59 -15.67
C GLY A 321 6.76 11.47 -15.06
N THR A 322 6.17 10.35 -14.59
CA THR A 322 6.96 9.21 -14.11
C THR A 322 7.76 8.62 -15.27
N ALA A 323 9.08 8.66 -15.15
CA ALA A 323 10.00 7.97 -16.07
C ALA A 323 10.66 6.76 -15.42
N LEU A 324 11.10 5.81 -16.25
CA LEU A 324 11.85 4.62 -15.85
C LEU A 324 13.26 4.99 -15.34
N PRO A 325 13.80 4.28 -14.32
CA PRO A 325 15.22 4.34 -13.99
C PRO A 325 16.11 3.95 -15.20
N PRO A 326 17.31 4.54 -15.36
CA PRO A 326 17.93 5.56 -14.51
C PRO A 326 17.43 6.99 -14.79
N ASN A 327 16.49 7.19 -15.71
CA ASN A 327 16.08 8.51 -16.20
C ASN A 327 15.00 9.19 -15.34
N ARG A 328 14.41 8.50 -14.36
CA ARG A 328 13.40 9.00 -13.41
C ARG A 328 13.80 10.36 -12.82
N LYS A 329 12.82 11.27 -12.73
CA LYS A 329 12.98 12.61 -12.14
C LYS A 329 12.24 12.69 -10.80
N PRO A 330 12.65 13.58 -9.88
CA PRO A 330 11.91 13.83 -8.64
C PRO A 330 10.47 14.26 -8.94
N ILE A 331 9.51 13.77 -8.16
CA ILE A 331 8.10 14.14 -8.35
C ILE A 331 7.89 15.58 -7.84
N PRO A 332 7.22 16.48 -8.58
CA PRO A 332 7.13 17.91 -8.24
C PRO A 332 6.06 18.27 -7.19
N LEU A 333 5.57 17.31 -6.40
CA LEU A 333 4.57 17.52 -5.34
C LEU A 333 5.25 17.85 -4.01
N VAL A 334 4.95 19.00 -3.40
CA VAL A 334 5.56 19.46 -2.14
C VAL A 334 4.56 19.65 -1.00
N LYS A 335 3.27 19.69 -1.30
CA LYS A 335 2.15 19.71 -0.36
C LYS A 335 1.06 18.71 -0.77
N SER A 336 0.24 18.27 0.18
CA SER A 336 -0.85 17.30 -0.05
C SER A 336 -1.89 17.74 -1.08
N ASP A 337 -2.07 19.05 -1.25
CA ASP A 337 -3.06 19.73 -2.10
C ASP A 337 -2.53 20.12 -3.50
N ASP A 338 -1.23 19.98 -3.78
CA ASP A 338 -0.69 20.32 -5.11
C ASP A 338 -1.29 19.42 -6.19
N ARG A 339 -1.64 19.97 -7.36
CA ARG A 339 -1.99 19.21 -8.57
C ARG A 339 -0.81 19.28 -9.55
N ILE A 340 -0.30 18.13 -9.98
CA ILE A 340 0.97 18.00 -10.73
C ILE A 340 0.79 17.38 -12.12
N GLY A 341 -0.41 16.95 -12.47
CA GLY A 341 -0.76 16.31 -13.74
C GLY A 341 -2.02 16.92 -14.36
N GLU A 342 -2.92 16.06 -14.85
CA GLU A 342 -4.20 16.47 -15.44
C GLU A 342 -5.36 15.62 -14.90
N PRO A 343 -6.61 16.14 -14.86
CA PRO A 343 -7.73 15.41 -14.26
C PRO A 343 -8.33 14.28 -15.13
N TYR A 344 -7.60 13.79 -16.14
CA TYR A 344 -8.11 12.81 -17.10
C TYR A 344 -7.15 11.66 -17.36
N LEU A 345 -7.72 10.50 -17.68
CA LEU A 345 -6.98 9.37 -18.22
C LEU A 345 -6.88 9.48 -19.75
N ARG A 346 -5.69 9.19 -20.28
CA ARG A 346 -5.39 9.14 -21.72
C ARG A 346 -5.45 7.68 -22.17
N CYS A 347 -6.04 7.44 -23.33
CA CYS A 347 -5.94 6.17 -24.04
C CYS A 347 -5.79 6.46 -25.54
N PRO A 348 -4.82 5.87 -26.25
CA PRO A 348 -4.81 5.88 -27.71
C PRO A 348 -6.10 5.22 -28.24
N ALA A 349 -6.80 5.85 -29.18
CA ALA A 349 -8.11 5.40 -29.62
C ALA A 349 -8.04 4.02 -30.30
N GLU A 350 -6.95 3.73 -30.99
CA GLU A 350 -6.63 2.47 -31.65
C GLU A 350 -6.45 1.29 -30.69
N LYS A 351 -6.23 1.53 -29.39
CA LYS A 351 -6.25 0.47 -28.36
C LYS A 351 -7.67 0.10 -27.94
N ILE A 352 -8.65 0.99 -28.08
CA ILE A 352 -10.00 0.77 -27.56
C ILE A 352 -10.74 -0.19 -28.50
N VAL A 353 -11.02 -1.40 -28.03
CA VAL A 353 -11.64 -2.46 -28.83
C VAL A 353 -13.13 -2.66 -28.52
N ALA A 354 -13.57 -2.24 -27.33
CA ALA A 354 -14.98 -2.24 -26.94
C ALA A 354 -15.25 -1.16 -25.88
N ILE A 355 -16.47 -0.63 -25.88
CA ILE A 355 -17.01 0.24 -24.84
C ILE A 355 -18.36 -0.34 -24.43
N VAL A 356 -18.59 -0.50 -23.12
CA VAL A 356 -19.83 -1.03 -22.57
C VAL A 356 -20.45 0.05 -21.68
N GLU A 357 -21.67 0.46 -21.96
CA GLU A 357 -22.41 1.37 -21.07
C GLU A 357 -23.03 0.55 -19.93
N THR A 358 -22.82 0.99 -18.68
CA THR A 358 -23.26 0.28 -17.48
C THR A 358 -23.99 1.23 -16.52
N ASP A 359 -24.80 0.69 -15.61
CA ASP A 359 -25.44 1.44 -14.53
C ASP A 359 -25.51 0.59 -13.27
N ALA A 360 -24.42 0.54 -12.49
CA ALA A 360 -24.32 -0.30 -11.31
C ALA A 360 -23.48 0.38 -10.21
N PRO A 361 -23.86 0.28 -8.92
CA PRO A 361 -23.16 0.92 -7.82
C PRO A 361 -21.82 0.26 -7.51
N ASP A 362 -20.90 1.03 -6.93
CA ASP A 362 -19.70 0.47 -6.28
C ASP A 362 -20.05 -0.26 -4.97
N ARG A 363 -19.15 -1.14 -4.52
CA ARG A 363 -19.35 -2.01 -3.36
C ARG A 363 -19.38 -1.22 -2.05
N SER A 364 -20.57 -0.80 -1.68
CA SER A 364 -20.84 0.05 -0.53
C SER A 364 -21.13 -0.80 0.72
N ASN A 365 -20.09 -1.35 1.36
CA ASN A 365 -20.25 -2.01 2.66
C ASN A 365 -20.66 -0.96 3.72
N ALA A 366 -21.61 -1.28 4.60
CA ALA A 366 -21.79 -0.49 5.82
C ALA A 366 -20.59 -0.72 6.77
N PHE A 367 -19.94 0.35 7.22
CA PHE A 367 -18.95 0.25 8.29
C PHE A 367 -19.67 0.08 9.64
N ALA A 368 -19.14 -0.79 10.51
CA ALA A 368 -19.65 -0.88 11.88
C ALA A 368 -19.30 0.39 12.66
N ALA A 369 -20.24 0.87 13.48
CA ALA A 369 -19.97 1.95 14.43
C ALA A 369 -18.83 1.51 15.38
N PRO A 370 -17.88 2.41 15.73
CA PRO A 370 -16.76 2.04 16.58
C PRO A 370 -17.19 1.48 17.94
N ASP A 371 -16.71 0.28 18.24
CA ASP A 371 -16.81 -0.36 19.55
C ASP A 371 -15.92 0.32 20.61
N GLU A 372 -16.18 0.04 21.90
CA GLU A 372 -15.44 0.66 23.01
C GLU A 372 -13.93 0.35 22.97
N THR A 373 -13.55 -0.84 22.51
CA THR A 373 -12.14 -1.22 22.26
C THR A 373 -11.49 -0.28 21.24
N SER A 374 -12.17 -0.02 20.12
CA SER A 374 -11.73 0.92 19.08
C SER A 374 -11.63 2.36 19.60
N LYS A 375 -12.58 2.80 20.44
CA LYS A 375 -12.55 4.13 21.08
C LYS A 375 -11.39 4.26 22.07
N GLN A 376 -11.11 3.24 22.88
CA GLN A 376 -9.98 3.22 23.82
C GLN A 376 -8.64 3.32 23.09
N ILE A 377 -8.46 2.55 22.01
CA ILE A 377 -7.28 2.62 21.14
C ILE A 377 -7.13 4.01 20.52
N ALA A 378 -8.23 4.60 20.03
CA ALA A 378 -8.23 5.94 19.46
C ALA A 378 -7.83 7.02 20.48
N GLY A 379 -8.41 6.99 21.69
CA GLY A 379 -8.07 7.92 22.78
C GLY A 379 -6.59 7.87 23.15
N LEU A 380 -6.03 6.66 23.30
CA LEU A 380 -4.61 6.45 23.58
C LEU A 380 -3.69 7.06 22.50
N LEU A 381 -4.04 6.90 21.22
CA LEU A 381 -3.27 7.49 20.12
C LEU A 381 -3.43 9.03 20.08
N ILE A 382 -4.63 9.54 20.32
CA ILE A 382 -4.91 10.99 20.33
C ILE A 382 -4.15 11.69 21.47
N ASP A 383 -4.12 11.12 22.67
CA ASP A 383 -3.34 11.65 23.79
C ASP A 383 -1.83 11.59 23.53
N PHE A 384 -1.35 10.56 22.81
CA PHE A 384 0.02 10.51 22.33
C PHE A 384 0.32 11.62 21.31
N LEU A 385 -0.55 11.85 20.32
CA LEU A 385 -0.39 12.95 19.36
C LEU A 385 -0.41 14.33 20.05
N ARG A 386 -1.31 14.55 21.04
CA ARG A 386 -1.28 15.73 21.91
C ARG A 386 0.03 15.84 22.70
N HIS A 387 0.60 14.73 23.15
CA HIS A 387 1.91 14.73 23.83
C HIS A 387 3.03 15.16 22.88
N GLU A 388 3.07 14.63 21.65
CA GLU A 388 4.07 15.03 20.65
C GLU A 388 3.99 16.53 20.32
N ILE A 389 2.77 17.09 20.19
CA ILE A 389 2.54 18.55 20.04
C ILE A 389 3.09 19.30 21.27
N LYS A 390 2.70 18.90 22.48
CA LYS A 390 3.17 19.51 23.74
C LYS A 390 4.69 19.41 23.95
N ARG A 391 5.36 18.52 23.22
CA ARG A 391 6.83 18.36 23.20
C ARG A 391 7.52 19.04 22.02
N GLY A 392 6.78 19.71 21.13
CA GLY A 392 7.32 20.35 19.93
C GLY A 392 7.84 19.37 18.87
N ARG A 393 7.35 18.12 18.88
CA ARG A 393 7.71 17.07 17.89
C ARG A 393 6.69 16.93 16.76
N LEU A 394 5.47 17.42 16.95
CA LEU A 394 4.49 17.64 15.89
C LEU A 394 3.95 19.08 15.98
N PRO A 395 3.54 19.72 14.87
CA PRO A 395 2.84 20.99 14.91
C PRO A 395 1.37 20.78 15.34
N GLU A 396 0.69 21.86 15.75
CA GLU A 396 -0.68 21.80 16.27
C GLU A 396 -1.70 21.23 15.26
N ASN A 397 -1.48 21.49 13.96
CA ASN A 397 -2.28 20.97 12.84
C ASN A 397 -1.79 19.60 12.32
N LEU A 398 -0.89 18.93 13.07
CA LEU A 398 -0.21 17.67 12.72
C LEU A 398 0.55 17.73 11.37
N LEU A 399 1.12 16.58 10.99
CA LEU A 399 1.59 16.33 9.63
C LEU A 399 0.51 15.53 8.87
N PRO A 400 0.55 15.43 7.52
CA PRO A 400 -0.54 14.84 6.77
C PRO A 400 -0.79 13.38 7.17
N LEU A 401 -2.07 13.03 7.30
CA LEU A 401 -2.51 11.74 7.84
C LEU A 401 -2.68 10.68 6.74
N GLN A 402 -2.23 9.47 7.00
CA GLN A 402 -2.72 8.24 6.35
C GLN A 402 -3.46 7.39 7.37
N SER A 403 -4.54 6.74 6.94
CA SER A 403 -5.26 5.75 7.73
C SER A 403 -5.67 4.57 6.86
N GLY A 404 -5.43 3.35 7.34
CA GLY A 404 -6.03 2.14 6.76
C GLY A 404 -7.54 2.06 7.00
N VAL A 405 -8.16 0.96 6.57
CA VAL A 405 -9.62 0.74 6.70
C VAL A 405 -10.02 -0.05 7.96
N GLY A 406 -11.05 0.40 8.69
CA GLY A 406 -11.71 -0.40 9.75
C GLY A 406 -12.25 0.41 10.94
N ASN A 407 -12.85 -0.28 11.91
CA ASN A 407 -13.45 0.33 13.11
C ASN A 407 -12.47 1.23 13.89
N ILE A 408 -11.22 0.76 14.05
CA ILE A 408 -10.18 1.46 14.82
C ILE A 408 -9.75 2.75 14.12
N THR A 409 -9.54 2.74 12.80
CA THR A 409 -9.17 3.97 12.06
C THR A 409 -10.34 4.94 11.97
N ASN A 410 -11.57 4.46 11.81
CA ASN A 410 -12.78 5.28 11.93
C ASN A 410 -12.89 5.92 13.33
N ALA A 411 -12.56 5.21 14.41
CA ALA A 411 -12.53 5.74 15.77
C ALA A 411 -11.49 6.85 15.94
N VAL A 412 -10.28 6.68 15.37
CA VAL A 412 -9.22 7.69 15.38
C VAL A 412 -9.66 8.95 14.61
N LEU A 413 -10.27 8.80 13.43
CA LEU A 413 -10.79 9.92 12.64
C LEU A 413 -11.90 10.69 13.40
N ALA A 414 -12.87 9.98 13.99
CA ALA A 414 -13.90 10.61 14.81
C ALA A 414 -13.31 11.39 16.00
N GLY A 415 -12.41 10.75 16.76
CA GLY A 415 -11.76 11.36 17.92
C GLY A 415 -10.82 12.53 17.58
N LEU A 416 -10.30 12.62 16.36
CA LEU A 416 -9.57 13.81 15.88
C LEU A 416 -10.52 15.00 15.66
N GLY A 417 -11.74 14.76 15.16
CA GLY A 417 -12.79 15.78 15.07
C GLY A 417 -13.26 16.25 16.45
N GLU A 418 -13.69 15.30 17.29
CA GLU A 418 -14.13 15.57 18.68
C GLU A 418 -13.01 16.18 19.53
N GLY A 419 -11.75 15.84 19.25
CA GLY A 419 -10.57 16.33 19.95
C GLY A 419 -10.24 17.81 19.73
N GLY A 420 -10.96 18.51 18.85
CA GLY A 420 -10.73 19.93 18.55
C GLY A 420 -9.47 20.20 17.71
N PHE A 421 -9.00 19.20 16.95
CA PHE A 421 -7.99 19.43 15.93
C PHE A 421 -8.61 20.17 14.73
N SER A 422 -7.80 20.97 14.02
CA SER A 422 -8.25 21.77 12.87
C SER A 422 -7.11 21.98 11.88
N ASN A 423 -7.46 22.36 10.63
CA ASN A 423 -6.52 22.49 9.51
C ASN A 423 -5.63 21.25 9.29
N LEU A 424 -6.14 20.07 9.62
CA LEU A 424 -5.49 18.81 9.27
C LEU A 424 -5.47 18.66 7.73
N THR A 425 -4.57 17.81 7.22
CA THR A 425 -4.63 17.32 5.83
C THR A 425 -4.44 15.81 5.81
N ALA A 426 -4.94 15.14 4.77
CA ALA A 426 -4.71 13.72 4.54
C ALA A 426 -3.93 13.49 3.24
N TYR A 427 -3.02 12.52 3.29
CA TYR A 427 -2.33 11.97 2.12
C TYR A 427 -2.24 10.46 2.33
N THR A 428 -3.23 9.76 1.79
CA THR A 428 -3.65 8.42 2.19
C THR A 428 -3.90 7.56 0.93
N GLU A 429 -4.30 6.32 1.11
CA GLU A 429 -4.77 5.47 0.01
C GLU A 429 -6.24 5.74 -0.31
N VAL A 430 -7.06 5.88 0.74
CA VAL A 430 -8.53 5.86 0.66
C VAL A 430 -9.19 6.95 1.49
N ILE A 431 -10.31 7.47 0.99
CA ILE A 431 -11.22 8.34 1.74
C ILE A 431 -12.45 7.52 2.14
N GLN A 432 -12.65 7.39 3.45
CA GLN A 432 -13.80 6.72 4.07
C GLN A 432 -14.78 7.73 4.68
N ASP A 433 -15.97 7.27 5.08
CA ASP A 433 -17.03 8.01 5.76
C ASP A 433 -16.49 9.01 6.80
N GLY A 434 -15.72 8.54 7.79
CA GLY A 434 -15.18 9.41 8.84
C GLY A 434 -14.24 10.50 8.31
N MET A 435 -13.54 10.27 7.20
CA MET A 435 -12.72 11.29 6.56
C MET A 435 -13.57 12.29 5.76
N LEU A 436 -14.67 11.83 5.14
CA LEU A 436 -15.68 12.66 4.49
C LEU A 436 -16.38 13.60 5.50
N ASP A 437 -16.59 13.14 6.73
CA ASP A 437 -17.12 13.94 7.84
C ASP A 437 -16.15 15.02 8.30
N LEU A 438 -14.86 14.71 8.47
CA LEU A 438 -13.85 15.71 8.79
C LEU A 438 -13.67 16.76 7.68
N LEU A 439 -13.88 16.38 6.41
CA LEU A 439 -13.88 17.33 5.28
C LEU A 439 -15.10 18.26 5.32
N ALA A 440 -16.27 17.74 5.70
CA ALA A 440 -17.50 18.53 5.76
C ALA A 440 -17.51 19.48 6.96
N ASN A 441 -17.10 19.01 8.15
CA ASN A 441 -17.08 19.83 9.37
C ASN A 441 -15.88 20.82 9.44
N GLY A 442 -14.85 20.62 8.60
CA GLY A 442 -13.70 21.52 8.47
C GLY A 442 -12.49 21.19 9.35
N THR A 443 -12.52 20.10 10.14
CA THR A 443 -11.32 19.59 10.83
C THR A 443 -10.23 19.20 9.83
N LEU A 444 -10.62 18.55 8.72
CA LEU A 444 -9.76 18.24 7.59
C LEU A 444 -9.97 19.28 6.50
N SER A 445 -8.91 20.01 6.17
CA SER A 445 -8.94 21.04 5.13
C SER A 445 -8.89 20.46 3.71
N PHE A 446 -8.13 19.38 3.52
CA PHE A 446 -7.92 18.74 2.23
C PHE A 446 -7.51 17.27 2.36
N ALA A 447 -7.92 16.42 1.41
CA ALA A 447 -7.56 15.01 1.34
C ALA A 447 -7.05 14.58 -0.05
N SER A 448 -5.89 13.92 -0.07
CA SER A 448 -5.31 13.27 -1.25
C SER A 448 -5.35 11.76 -1.08
N ALA A 449 -5.91 11.05 -2.07
CA ALA A 449 -6.07 9.60 -2.06
C ALA A 449 -5.89 8.99 -3.45
N THR A 450 -6.03 7.67 -3.61
CA THR A 450 -6.24 7.01 -4.91
C THR A 450 -7.68 6.53 -5.13
N ALA A 451 -8.44 6.34 -4.04
CA ALA A 451 -9.83 5.89 -4.11
C ALA A 451 -10.73 6.48 -3.03
N LEU A 452 -12.04 6.42 -3.28
CA LEU A 452 -13.08 6.46 -2.26
C LEU A 452 -13.32 5.03 -1.74
N SER A 453 -13.84 4.89 -0.51
CA SER A 453 -14.37 3.63 0.02
C SER A 453 -15.44 3.95 1.06
N LEU A 454 -16.67 4.16 0.58
CA LEU A 454 -17.77 4.81 1.30
C LEU A 454 -18.95 3.85 1.52
N SER A 455 -19.67 4.04 2.63
CA SER A 455 -20.97 3.39 2.85
C SER A 455 -22.07 3.94 1.90
N PRO A 456 -23.24 3.28 1.77
CA PRO A 456 -24.30 3.74 0.86
C PRO A 456 -24.77 5.18 1.12
N ASP A 457 -24.89 5.57 2.39
CA ASP A 457 -25.32 6.92 2.78
C ASP A 457 -24.21 7.95 2.52
N ALA A 458 -22.94 7.58 2.75
CA ALA A 458 -21.79 8.43 2.42
C ALA A 458 -21.59 8.59 0.90
N VAL A 459 -21.87 7.55 0.08
CA VAL A 459 -21.92 7.66 -1.39
C VAL A 459 -23.01 8.66 -1.81
N LYS A 460 -24.21 8.56 -1.22
CA LYS A 460 -25.30 9.51 -1.51
C LYS A 460 -24.89 10.95 -1.16
N ARG A 461 -24.39 11.19 0.05
CA ARG A 461 -23.95 12.54 0.46
C ARG A 461 -22.79 13.06 -0.39
N PHE A 462 -21.83 12.20 -0.74
CA PHE A 462 -20.73 12.56 -1.63
C PHE A 462 -21.24 13.01 -3.01
N ALA A 463 -22.28 12.38 -3.56
CA ALA A 463 -22.90 12.79 -4.81
C ALA A 463 -23.72 14.09 -4.68
N ASP A 464 -24.50 14.25 -3.59
CA ASP A 464 -25.30 15.45 -3.32
C ASP A 464 -24.45 16.71 -3.08
N GLU A 465 -23.29 16.57 -2.42
CA GLU A 465 -22.37 17.66 -2.06
C GLU A 465 -21.11 17.71 -2.96
N ILE A 466 -21.13 17.07 -4.14
CA ILE A 466 -19.90 16.74 -4.89
C ILE A 466 -19.02 17.93 -5.27
N ASP A 467 -19.60 19.12 -5.51
CA ASP A 467 -18.82 20.34 -5.77
C ASP A 467 -17.99 20.78 -4.56
N THR A 468 -18.55 20.67 -3.35
CA THR A 468 -17.83 20.93 -2.10
C THR A 468 -16.67 19.94 -1.96
N PHE A 469 -16.93 18.65 -2.17
CA PHE A 469 -15.89 17.62 -2.05
C PHE A 469 -14.82 17.73 -3.15
N ARG A 470 -15.18 18.05 -4.40
CA ARG A 470 -14.23 18.31 -5.50
C ARG A 470 -13.25 19.45 -5.19
N SER A 471 -13.66 20.44 -4.39
CA SER A 471 -12.76 21.51 -3.93
C SER A 471 -11.77 21.08 -2.85
N LYS A 472 -12.03 19.98 -2.13
CA LYS A 472 -11.23 19.48 -0.99
C LYS A 472 -10.59 18.10 -1.19
N ILE A 473 -10.87 17.43 -2.30
CA ILE A 473 -10.41 16.06 -2.60
C ILE A 473 -9.61 16.05 -3.91
N VAL A 474 -8.53 15.26 -3.93
CA VAL A 474 -7.85 14.84 -5.15
C VAL A 474 -7.62 13.33 -5.16
N LEU A 475 -7.94 12.70 -6.29
CA LEU A 475 -7.70 11.27 -6.54
C LEU A 475 -6.54 11.09 -7.54
N ARG A 476 -5.49 10.38 -7.15
CA ARG A 476 -4.22 10.23 -7.90
C ARG A 476 -3.95 8.76 -8.24
N PRO A 477 -3.11 8.43 -9.23
CA PRO A 477 -2.62 7.06 -9.43
C PRO A 477 -1.95 6.54 -8.16
N GLN A 478 -2.08 5.24 -7.86
CA GLN A 478 -1.60 4.68 -6.59
C GLN A 478 -0.08 4.74 -6.43
N GLU A 479 0.68 4.71 -7.54
CA GLU A 479 2.13 5.00 -7.51
C GLU A 479 2.41 6.34 -6.81
N ILE A 480 1.56 7.35 -7.03
CA ILE A 480 1.74 8.71 -6.50
C ILE A 480 1.26 8.80 -5.05
N SER A 481 0.05 8.33 -4.73
CA SER A 481 -0.47 8.36 -3.35
C SER A 481 0.42 7.59 -2.37
N ASN A 482 1.08 6.54 -2.85
CA ASN A 482 1.93 5.68 -2.04
C ASN A 482 3.44 5.92 -2.27
N HIS A 483 3.85 6.92 -3.07
CA HIS A 483 5.25 7.02 -3.51
C HIS A 483 6.19 7.22 -2.31
N PRO A 484 7.18 6.34 -2.07
CA PRO A 484 8.09 6.45 -0.91
C PRO A 484 8.76 7.83 -0.74
N GLU A 485 9.14 8.47 -1.85
CA GLU A 485 9.69 9.83 -1.85
C GLU A 485 8.70 10.87 -1.30
N LEU A 486 7.41 10.77 -1.65
CA LEU A 486 6.38 11.71 -1.23
C LEU A 486 5.92 11.44 0.19
N VAL A 487 5.75 10.17 0.57
CA VAL A 487 5.48 9.78 1.96
C VAL A 487 6.58 10.33 2.89
N ARG A 488 7.85 10.23 2.48
CA ARG A 488 8.99 10.76 3.24
C ARG A 488 9.08 12.28 3.24
N ARG A 489 8.81 12.92 2.09
CA ARG A 489 8.88 14.38 1.91
C ARG A 489 7.79 15.11 2.69
N LEU A 490 6.56 14.60 2.66
CA LEU A 490 5.40 15.17 3.35
C LEU A 490 5.41 14.86 4.87
N GLY A 491 6.18 13.86 5.30
CA GLY A 491 6.30 13.48 6.71
C GLY A 491 5.05 12.82 7.26
N ILE A 492 4.50 11.84 6.53
CA ILE A 492 3.18 11.25 6.84
C ILE A 492 3.13 10.63 8.24
N VAL A 493 2.02 10.85 8.94
CA VAL A 493 1.63 10.05 10.11
C VAL A 493 0.82 8.85 9.61
N ALA A 494 1.45 7.67 9.63
CA ALA A 494 0.86 6.43 9.16
C ALA A 494 0.14 5.70 10.30
N MET A 495 -1.11 5.27 10.05
CA MET A 495 -1.99 4.68 11.06
C MET A 495 -2.64 3.40 10.51
N ASN A 496 -1.98 2.27 10.80
CA ASN A 496 -2.28 0.97 10.20
C ASN A 496 -2.89 -0.02 11.21
N GLY A 497 -3.70 -0.95 10.71
CA GLY A 497 -4.12 -2.13 11.46
C GLY A 497 -3.07 -3.25 11.42
N MET A 498 -3.21 -4.26 12.29
CA MET A 498 -2.37 -5.46 12.27
C MET A 498 -3.16 -6.72 12.67
N ILE A 499 -2.65 -7.90 12.28
CA ILE A 499 -3.04 -9.20 12.82
C ILE A 499 -2.24 -9.47 14.10
N GLU A 500 -0.92 -9.34 13.94
CA GLU A 500 0.21 -9.61 14.84
C GLU A 500 1.08 -8.44 15.30
N ALA A 501 1.52 -8.38 16.55
CA ALA A 501 2.86 -7.87 16.85
C ALA A 501 3.62 -8.86 17.73
N ASP A 502 4.93 -9.00 17.54
CA ASP A 502 5.76 -9.66 18.54
C ASP A 502 6.23 -8.69 19.64
N ILE A 503 6.80 -9.24 20.71
CA ILE A 503 7.34 -8.42 21.81
C ILE A 503 8.43 -7.44 21.34
N TYR A 504 9.16 -7.77 20.27
CA TYR A 504 10.18 -6.89 19.69
C TYR A 504 9.58 -5.79 18.80
N GLY A 505 8.29 -5.89 18.47
CA GLY A 505 7.57 -4.96 17.62
C GLY A 505 7.88 -5.15 16.14
N ASN A 506 8.16 -6.37 15.69
CA ASN A 506 7.86 -6.77 14.31
C ASN A 506 6.35 -6.95 14.18
N VAL A 507 5.78 -6.66 13.00
CA VAL A 507 4.33 -6.72 12.77
C VAL A 507 3.96 -7.63 11.59
N ASN A 508 2.88 -8.37 11.80
CA ASN A 508 2.20 -9.19 10.80
C ASN A 508 0.86 -8.54 10.47
N SER A 509 0.69 -8.17 9.21
CA SER A 509 -0.50 -7.55 8.63
C SER A 509 -1.26 -8.53 7.72
N THR A 510 -0.66 -9.66 7.35
CA THR A 510 -1.12 -10.50 6.23
C THR A 510 -1.46 -11.96 6.57
N HIS A 511 -0.60 -12.70 7.28
CA HIS A 511 -0.71 -14.17 7.37
C HIS A 511 -1.11 -14.66 8.77
N VAL A 512 -2.34 -15.15 8.91
CA VAL A 512 -2.82 -15.81 10.12
C VAL A 512 -2.07 -17.13 10.32
N MET A 513 -1.42 -17.30 11.48
CA MET A 513 -0.53 -18.44 11.80
C MET A 513 0.61 -18.64 10.78
N GLY A 514 1.08 -17.57 10.15
CA GLY A 514 2.23 -17.57 9.24
C GLY A 514 1.96 -18.11 7.83
N THR A 515 0.79 -18.73 7.59
CA THR A 515 0.49 -19.38 6.31
C THR A 515 -0.87 -19.02 5.70
N LYS A 516 -1.88 -18.64 6.49
CA LYS A 516 -3.23 -18.32 5.95
C LYS A 516 -3.36 -16.83 5.63
N ILE A 517 -3.29 -16.44 4.36
CA ILE A 517 -3.43 -15.04 3.92
C ILE A 517 -4.82 -14.49 4.28
N GLN A 518 -4.83 -13.31 4.92
CA GLN A 518 -6.02 -12.55 5.22
C GLN A 518 -6.42 -11.69 4.01
N ASN A 519 -5.64 -10.67 3.68
CA ASN A 519 -5.91 -9.81 2.52
C ASN A 519 -4.65 -9.65 1.65
N GLY A 520 -3.62 -9.02 2.19
CA GLY A 520 -2.37 -8.66 1.51
C GLY A 520 -1.76 -7.43 2.17
N ILE A 521 -0.47 -7.15 1.92
CA ILE A 521 0.27 -6.07 2.60
C ILE A 521 -0.28 -4.67 2.25
N GLY A 522 -0.72 -4.48 1.01
CA GLY A 522 -1.21 -3.18 0.55
C GLY A 522 -0.15 -2.07 0.68
N GLY A 523 -0.59 -0.83 0.88
CA GLY A 523 0.30 0.29 1.16
C GLY A 523 0.83 0.37 2.59
N SER A 524 0.48 -0.54 3.50
CA SER A 524 0.95 -0.46 4.90
C SER A 524 2.48 -0.35 5.00
N GLY A 525 3.22 -1.09 4.16
CA GLY A 525 4.68 -0.99 4.03
C GLY A 525 5.17 0.30 3.33
N ASP A 526 4.44 0.79 2.33
CA ASP A 526 4.72 2.09 1.66
C ASP A 526 4.72 3.22 2.70
N PHE A 527 3.72 3.22 3.59
CA PHE A 527 3.55 4.26 4.60
C PHE A 527 4.39 4.04 5.87
N ALA A 528 4.47 2.82 6.41
CA ALA A 528 5.17 2.54 7.66
C ALA A 528 6.69 2.80 7.57
N ARG A 529 7.33 2.37 6.47
CA ARG A 529 8.78 2.53 6.28
C ARG A 529 9.20 3.99 6.02
N ASN A 530 8.34 4.76 5.34
CA ASN A 530 8.72 6.07 4.81
C ASN A 530 8.13 7.25 5.59
N GLY A 531 7.10 7.05 6.43
CA GLY A 531 6.45 8.10 7.20
C GLY A 531 7.37 8.82 8.21
N TYR A 532 6.86 9.90 8.79
CA TYR A 532 7.48 10.54 9.96
C TYR A 532 7.21 9.75 11.24
N LEU A 533 6.02 9.16 11.34
CA LEU A 533 5.54 8.37 12.47
C LEU A 533 4.75 7.17 11.93
N SER A 534 5.05 5.98 12.44
CA SER A 534 4.45 4.71 12.03
C SER A 534 3.77 4.04 13.22
N CYS A 535 2.44 4.07 13.24
CA CYS A 535 1.59 3.54 14.30
C CYS A 535 0.84 2.29 13.82
N PHE A 536 0.99 1.18 14.56
CA PHE A 536 0.21 -0.04 14.36
C PHE A 536 -0.77 -0.25 15.51
N MET A 537 -2.02 -0.58 15.17
CA MET A 537 -3.15 -0.57 16.10
C MET A 537 -3.96 -1.85 16.00
N SER A 538 -4.35 -2.40 17.15
CA SER A 538 -5.18 -3.61 17.21
C SER A 538 -5.80 -3.77 18.60
N ALA A 539 -6.91 -4.50 18.72
CA ALA A 539 -7.22 -5.15 19.99
C ALA A 539 -6.07 -6.06 20.45
N SER A 540 -5.82 -6.23 21.75
CA SER A 540 -4.73 -7.08 22.24
C SER A 540 -4.99 -8.59 22.09
N THR A 541 -6.23 -8.99 21.79
CA THR A 541 -6.64 -10.39 21.55
C THR A 541 -7.58 -10.53 20.34
N ALA A 542 -7.83 -11.77 19.93
CA ALA A 542 -8.85 -12.13 18.94
C ALA A 542 -9.58 -13.44 19.32
N LYS A 543 -10.63 -13.78 18.56
CA LYS A 543 -11.43 -15.02 18.71
C LYS A 543 -11.89 -15.26 20.16
N GLY A 544 -12.51 -14.26 20.79
CA GLY A 544 -13.01 -14.36 22.17
C GLY A 544 -11.91 -14.55 23.22
N GLY A 545 -10.71 -14.00 22.98
CA GLY A 545 -9.55 -14.16 23.86
C GLY A 545 -8.75 -15.44 23.61
N ALA A 546 -9.14 -16.31 22.68
CA ALA A 546 -8.43 -17.54 22.33
C ALA A 546 -7.14 -17.30 21.51
N ILE A 547 -6.93 -16.10 20.99
CA ILE A 547 -5.69 -15.67 20.32
C ILE A 547 -5.16 -14.42 21.04
N SER A 548 -3.87 -14.38 21.37
CA SER A 548 -3.16 -13.14 21.68
C SER A 548 -2.71 -12.48 20.39
N ARG A 549 -2.79 -11.15 20.29
CA ARG A 549 -2.18 -10.37 19.20
C ARG A 549 -0.82 -9.77 19.57
N ILE A 550 -0.38 -9.95 20.81
CA ILE A 550 1.03 -9.78 21.20
C ILE A 550 1.63 -11.17 21.45
N VAL A 551 2.66 -11.55 20.68
CA VAL A 551 3.20 -12.92 20.65
C VAL A 551 4.72 -12.98 20.91
N PRO A 552 5.30 -14.15 21.28
CA PRO A 552 6.74 -14.30 21.52
C PRO A 552 7.63 -14.01 20.28
N MET A 553 7.13 -14.37 19.10
CA MET A 553 7.69 -14.10 17.78
C MET A 553 6.52 -14.04 16.78
N ALA A 554 6.58 -13.18 15.77
CA ALA A 554 5.52 -13.09 14.77
C ALA A 554 5.61 -14.29 13.81
N SER A 555 4.47 -14.89 13.48
CA SER A 555 4.43 -16.07 12.59
C SER A 555 4.73 -15.77 11.12
N HIS A 556 4.64 -14.49 10.74
CA HIS A 556 5.10 -13.88 9.50
C HIS A 556 5.48 -12.42 9.79
N VAL A 557 6.27 -11.77 8.94
CA VAL A 557 6.69 -10.37 9.14
C VAL A 557 6.51 -9.56 7.85
N ASP A 558 5.59 -8.61 7.89
CA ASP A 558 5.38 -7.61 6.83
C ASP A 558 6.15 -6.31 7.10
N HIS A 559 6.37 -6.01 8.38
CA HIS A 559 7.05 -4.79 8.85
C HIS A 559 8.04 -5.18 9.94
N THR A 560 9.33 -4.88 9.73
CA THR A 560 10.36 -5.18 10.74
C THR A 560 10.26 -4.21 11.90
N GLU A 561 10.97 -4.47 12.99
CA GLU A 561 11.00 -3.56 14.14
C GLU A 561 11.56 -2.16 13.78
N HIS A 562 12.26 -2.04 12.65
CA HIS A 562 12.72 -0.77 12.06
C HIS A 562 11.58 0.08 11.47
N ASP A 563 10.50 -0.55 10.99
CA ASP A 563 9.34 0.09 10.36
C ASP A 563 8.24 0.49 11.37
N VAL A 564 8.40 0.10 12.63
CA VAL A 564 7.38 0.20 13.68
C VAL A 564 7.86 1.14 14.79
N ALA A 565 7.26 2.33 14.86
CA ALA A 565 7.58 3.35 15.86
C ALA A 565 6.67 3.29 17.09
N VAL A 566 5.39 2.95 16.91
CA VAL A 566 4.39 2.87 17.98
C VAL A 566 3.49 1.65 17.78
N VAL A 567 3.19 0.92 18.85
CA VAL A 567 2.15 -0.11 18.91
C VAL A 567 1.06 0.34 19.89
N VAL A 568 -0.21 0.19 19.53
CA VAL A 568 -1.37 0.58 20.34
C VAL A 568 -2.37 -0.56 20.46
N THR A 569 -2.85 -0.79 21.69
CA THR A 569 -3.98 -1.67 22.00
C THR A 569 -4.87 -1.01 23.05
N GLU A 570 -6.03 -1.59 23.35
CA GLU A 570 -6.90 -1.11 24.43
C GLU A 570 -6.26 -1.21 25.82
N GLN A 571 -5.18 -1.99 25.96
CA GLN A 571 -4.37 -2.09 27.18
C GLN A 571 -3.43 -0.89 27.39
N GLY A 572 -3.18 -0.10 26.33
CA GLY A 572 -2.19 0.98 26.34
C GLY A 572 -1.33 1.08 25.08
N LEU A 573 -0.38 2.01 25.13
CA LEU A 573 0.46 2.43 24.01
C LEU A 573 1.96 2.24 24.31
N ALA A 574 2.65 1.60 23.38
CA ALA A 574 4.09 1.38 23.41
C ALA A 574 4.78 2.27 22.35
N ASP A 575 5.35 3.40 22.78
CA ASP A 575 6.33 4.16 21.99
C ASP A 575 7.68 3.41 22.02
N LEU A 576 8.15 3.01 20.84
CA LEU A 576 9.32 2.16 20.63
C LEU A 576 10.51 2.90 20.01
N ARG A 577 10.39 4.23 19.81
CA ARG A 577 11.41 5.07 19.17
C ARG A 577 12.67 5.14 20.04
N GLY A 578 13.83 4.83 19.45
CA GLY A 578 15.12 4.85 20.15
C GLY A 578 15.35 3.72 21.17
N LEU A 579 14.48 2.70 21.21
CA LEU A 579 14.60 1.55 22.11
C LEU A 579 15.32 0.38 21.44
N SER A 580 16.26 -0.26 22.15
CA SER A 580 16.80 -1.57 21.75
C SER A 580 15.74 -2.68 21.87
N PRO A 581 15.88 -3.83 21.18
CA PRO A 581 14.88 -4.90 21.21
C PRO A 581 14.47 -5.36 22.63
N LYS A 582 15.42 -5.47 23.57
CA LYS A 582 15.12 -5.81 24.99
C LYS A 582 14.43 -4.69 25.79
N GLN A 583 14.42 -3.45 25.29
CA GLN A 583 13.59 -2.36 25.81
C GLN A 583 12.22 -2.34 25.12
N ARG A 584 12.17 -2.63 23.80
CA ARG A 584 10.92 -2.83 23.04
C ARG A 584 10.08 -3.94 23.66
N ALA A 585 10.66 -5.12 23.92
CA ALA A 585 10.03 -6.24 24.63
C ALA A 585 9.33 -5.82 25.92
N ARG A 586 10.07 -5.21 26.86
CA ARG A 586 9.49 -4.73 28.14
C ARG A 586 8.40 -3.69 27.93
N LYS A 587 8.52 -2.82 26.92
CA LYS A 587 7.52 -1.79 26.62
C LYS A 587 6.25 -2.39 26.00
N VAL A 588 6.36 -3.27 25.00
CA VAL A 588 5.22 -3.95 24.36
C VAL A 588 4.48 -4.85 25.36
N ILE A 589 5.21 -5.68 26.11
CA ILE A 589 4.62 -6.59 27.12
C ILE A 589 3.84 -5.79 28.19
N ALA A 590 4.45 -4.76 28.78
CA ALA A 590 3.84 -4.03 29.88
C ALA A 590 2.68 -3.10 29.45
N ASN A 591 2.66 -2.61 28.21
CA ASN A 591 1.70 -1.58 27.75
C ASN A 591 0.69 -2.09 26.70
N CYS A 592 0.92 -3.25 26.07
CA CYS A 592 0.07 -3.73 24.97
C CYS A 592 -0.39 -5.19 25.09
N ALA A 593 0.23 -6.03 25.92
CA ALA A 593 -0.23 -7.40 26.11
C ALA A 593 -1.46 -7.47 27.03
N HIS A 594 -2.46 -8.27 26.65
CA HIS A 594 -3.63 -8.59 27.47
C HIS A 594 -3.22 -9.23 28.81
N PRO A 595 -3.90 -8.98 29.94
CA PRO A 595 -3.58 -9.57 31.24
C PRO A 595 -3.44 -11.11 31.20
N ASP A 596 -4.34 -11.80 30.52
CA ASP A 596 -4.32 -13.27 30.34
C ASP A 596 -3.02 -13.81 29.71
N TYR A 597 -2.32 -13.02 28.90
CA TYR A 597 -1.14 -13.43 28.15
C TYR A 597 0.15 -12.78 28.65
N ARG A 598 0.07 -11.66 29.37
CA ARG A 598 1.23 -10.90 29.84
C ARG A 598 2.21 -11.74 30.68
N PRO A 599 1.78 -12.54 31.69
CA PRO A 599 2.70 -13.39 32.46
C PRO A 599 3.41 -14.44 31.60
N MET A 600 2.75 -14.95 30.55
CA MET A 600 3.34 -15.94 29.64
C MET A 600 4.42 -15.31 28.72
N LEU A 601 4.26 -14.04 28.35
CA LEU A 601 5.28 -13.28 27.61
C LEU A 601 6.45 -12.87 28.52
N GLU A 602 6.17 -12.52 29.78
CA GLU A 602 7.19 -12.19 30.79
C GLU A 602 8.08 -13.41 31.10
N ASP A 603 7.49 -14.59 31.32
CA ASP A 603 8.21 -15.85 31.44
C ASP A 603 9.07 -16.16 30.20
N TYR A 604 8.48 -16.15 29.00
CA TYR A 604 9.21 -16.39 27.75
C TYR A 604 10.40 -15.44 27.61
N PHE A 605 10.20 -14.14 27.85
CA PHE A 605 11.23 -13.13 27.65
C PHE A 605 12.36 -13.23 28.69
N GLU A 606 12.06 -13.59 29.94
CA GLU A 606 13.09 -13.79 30.96
C GLU A 606 13.85 -15.12 30.79
N ARG A 607 13.19 -16.22 30.39
CA ARG A 607 13.87 -17.46 29.95
C ARG A 607 14.73 -17.21 28.72
N ALA A 608 14.19 -16.60 27.67
CA ALA A 608 14.94 -16.22 26.48
C ALA A 608 16.15 -15.34 26.82
N SER A 609 15.99 -14.35 27.70
CA SER A 609 17.09 -13.48 28.13
C SER A 609 18.25 -14.28 28.74
N ARG A 610 17.96 -15.30 29.57
CA ARG A 610 18.98 -16.18 30.16
C ARG A 610 19.54 -17.22 29.19
N GLU A 611 18.70 -17.82 28.35
CA GLU A 611 19.00 -19.08 27.66
C GLU A 611 19.23 -18.94 26.14
N SER A 612 18.76 -17.86 25.50
CA SER A 612 18.97 -17.64 24.05
C SER A 612 20.45 -17.54 23.66
N PHE A 613 20.80 -18.08 22.49
CA PHE A 613 22.15 -17.99 21.90
C PHE A 613 22.60 -16.52 21.72
N GLY A 614 21.73 -15.68 21.14
CA GLY A 614 21.96 -14.25 20.99
C GLY A 614 21.35 -13.44 22.13
N LYS A 615 22.08 -12.45 22.66
CA LYS A 615 21.60 -11.59 23.76
C LYS A 615 21.18 -10.18 23.35
N GLN A 616 21.18 -9.86 22.06
CA GLN A 616 20.74 -8.56 21.55
C GLN A 616 19.20 -8.55 21.35
N THR A 617 18.68 -9.50 20.58
CA THR A 617 17.26 -9.91 20.55
C THR A 617 17.15 -11.38 20.99
N PRO A 618 16.74 -11.67 22.24
CA PRO A 618 16.76 -13.03 22.76
C PRO A 618 15.50 -13.84 22.38
N HIS A 619 15.69 -15.03 21.82
CA HIS A 619 14.62 -15.99 21.50
C HIS A 619 14.93 -17.41 21.96
N LEU A 620 13.89 -18.16 22.33
CA LEU A 620 13.92 -19.61 22.47
C LEU A 620 13.35 -20.23 21.18
N LEU A 621 14.23 -20.78 20.34
CA LEU A 621 13.84 -21.25 19.00
C LEU A 621 12.79 -22.37 19.02
N GLY A 622 12.85 -23.26 20.02
CA GLY A 622 11.87 -24.34 20.21
C GLY A 622 10.49 -23.89 20.72
N GLU A 623 10.35 -22.63 21.13
CA GLU A 623 9.10 -22.10 21.71
C GLU A 623 8.54 -20.87 20.98
N ALA A 624 9.34 -20.21 20.13
CA ALA A 624 9.01 -18.92 19.51
C ALA A 624 7.64 -18.88 18.81
N LEU A 625 7.26 -19.97 18.14
CA LEU A 625 5.97 -20.13 17.43
C LEU A 625 5.03 -21.14 18.11
N SER A 626 5.34 -21.59 19.34
CA SER A 626 4.57 -22.62 20.05
C SER A 626 3.14 -22.20 20.36
N TRP A 627 2.85 -20.89 20.42
CA TRP A 627 1.50 -20.37 20.64
C TRP A 627 0.63 -20.55 19.38
N HIS A 628 1.20 -20.31 18.20
CA HIS A 628 0.55 -20.55 16.90
C HIS A 628 0.29 -22.03 16.68
N GLU A 629 1.28 -22.89 16.97
CA GLU A 629 1.12 -24.34 16.93
C GLU A 629 0.02 -24.81 17.89
N ARG A 630 -0.01 -24.28 19.13
CA ARG A 630 -1.06 -24.58 20.12
C ARG A 630 -2.43 -24.18 19.58
N TYR A 631 -2.59 -22.97 19.03
CA TYR A 631 -3.85 -22.53 18.44
C TYR A 631 -4.33 -23.42 17.30
N VAL A 632 -3.43 -23.85 16.39
CA VAL A 632 -3.75 -24.78 15.30
C VAL A 632 -4.19 -26.16 15.84
N ARG A 633 -3.63 -26.61 16.97
CA ARG A 633 -3.90 -27.93 17.56
C ARG A 633 -5.09 -27.97 18.54
N THR A 634 -5.42 -26.87 19.20
CA THR A 634 -6.43 -26.84 20.29
C THR A 634 -7.53 -25.79 20.11
N GLY A 635 -7.39 -24.88 19.14
CA GLY A 635 -8.24 -23.70 18.99
C GLY A 635 -7.91 -22.56 19.96
N SER A 636 -6.83 -22.65 20.75
CA SER A 636 -6.44 -21.61 21.73
C SER A 636 -4.92 -21.44 21.84
N MET A 637 -4.46 -20.20 21.98
CA MET A 637 -3.08 -19.88 22.37
C MET A 637 -2.84 -20.06 23.88
N LYS A 638 -3.89 -20.12 24.71
CA LYS A 638 -3.76 -20.41 26.15
C LYS A 638 -3.32 -21.86 26.36
N ALA A 639 -2.44 -22.08 27.34
CA ALA A 639 -1.90 -23.38 27.71
C ALA A 639 -2.95 -24.32 28.32
#